data_AF-A0A6I5CP54-F1
#
_entry.id   AF-A0A6I5CP54-F1
#
_cell.length_a   1.000
_cell.length_b   1.000
_cell.length_c   1.000
_cell.angle_alpha   90.00
_cell.angle_beta   90.00
_cell.angle_gamma   90.00
#
_symmetry.space_group_name_H-M   'P 1'
#
loop_
_entity.id
_entity.type
_entity.pdbx_description
1 polymer ?
#
loop_
_entity_poly.entity_id
_entity_poly.type
_entity_poly.pdbx_seq_one_letter_code
_entity_poly.pdbx_strand_id
1 'polypeptide(L)'
;MSRPRRFAHTPPTRRAAVPLLALGALLASSLTVALAPDARAADTLLSQGRPATASSQEGDGYAASAAVDGDLTGTRWASAWSDTQWLQVDLGRRADLSRAVLTWENAYGKDYEIQASDDGTDWRTLKKVTGGDGGTDDLALSGSGRYVRMQGLARSGGYGYSLWEFQVYGSAGGTVPPPATGAVKVEGTRGDWRLTVGGRPFTVKGVTWGPPVADAAEYLPDVREMGANTVRTWGTDGSSKALLDAAAAQGLHVINGFWLQPGGGPGSGGCVDYVTDTAYKDSALAEFARWVDAYKSHPATLMWNVGNESVLGLQNCYSGDRLEAERNAYTGFIDEVAKKIHSIDPDHPVTSTDAWTGAWPYYERNAPDLDLYAVNAYSGVCQVRQDWTDGGYSKPYIVTETGPAGEWEVPDDANGVPDEPTDAQKADGYTRAWNCVTDHQGVALGATLFHYGTEHDFGGVWYNLVPDGLRRLSYYAVKKAYTGSTAGDDTPPVISGMTVSPASSAPAGGEFTVHADVRDPDGDPVTYRIFLSGTYANGDKRLVAAKWRSTGNGAFAVTAPQGLGVWKVYVQAEDGHGNAGIETRSVRVVAPPVSGTDLALDRPVTASSFQPSYGDCPCTPDLAVDGRADTRWASDWSDPQWFQV
;
A
#
# COMPACT_ATOMS: atom_id res chain seq x y z
N MET A 1 36.13 -11.02 -58.44
CA MET A 1 36.44 -9.79 -59.20
C MET A 1 37.26 -8.83 -58.33
N SER A 2 38.03 -7.93 -58.96
CA SER A 2 38.80 -6.77 -58.46
C SER A 2 38.71 -6.38 -56.96
N ARG A 3 39.80 -6.33 -56.16
CA ARG A 3 40.95 -5.38 -56.11
C ARG A 3 40.61 -3.99 -55.50
N PRO A 4 41.57 -3.23 -54.87
CA PRO A 4 42.76 -3.68 -54.10
C PRO A 4 43.31 -2.73 -52.97
N ARG A 5 44.32 -3.25 -52.23
CA ARG A 5 45.61 -2.61 -51.80
C ARG A 5 45.75 -1.63 -50.61
N ARG A 6 46.80 -1.93 -49.81
CA ARG A 6 47.59 -1.04 -48.94
C ARG A 6 48.71 -0.32 -49.71
N PHE A 7 49.32 0.69 -49.07
CA PHE A 7 50.74 1.16 -49.05
C PHE A 7 50.72 2.70 -48.90
N ALA A 8 51.65 3.46 -48.31
CA ALA A 8 52.64 3.36 -47.23
C ALA A 8 53.62 4.55 -47.42
N HIS A 9 54.07 5.19 -46.33
CA HIS A 9 55.36 5.92 -46.18
C HIS A 9 55.54 7.44 -46.52
N THR A 10 55.49 8.25 -45.44
CA THR A 10 56.55 9.19 -44.91
C THR A 10 56.88 10.56 -45.59
N PRO A 11 57.57 11.53 -44.90
CA PRO A 11 57.23 12.99 -44.87
C PRO A 11 58.47 13.88 -45.26
N PRO A 12 58.90 15.01 -44.62
CA PRO A 12 58.33 16.00 -43.67
C PRO A 12 58.65 17.50 -44.01
N THR A 13 58.40 18.47 -43.11
CA THR A 13 59.47 19.30 -42.45
C THR A 13 58.99 20.47 -41.55
N ARG A 14 59.55 20.51 -40.30
CA ARG A 14 60.07 21.70 -39.55
C ARG A 14 59.08 22.84 -39.16
N ARG A 15 59.21 23.57 -38.03
CA ARG A 15 60.25 23.81 -37.00
C ARG A 15 59.50 24.33 -35.72
N ALA A 16 60.03 24.50 -34.50
CA ALA A 16 61.38 24.41 -33.90
C ALA A 16 61.27 24.08 -32.37
N ALA A 17 62.27 24.44 -31.56
CA ALA A 17 62.35 24.43 -30.08
C ALA A 17 63.48 25.43 -29.66
N VAL A 18 63.87 25.74 -28.41
CA VAL A 18 63.62 25.28 -27.01
C VAL A 18 64.09 26.43 -26.06
N PRO A 19 63.71 26.56 -24.74
CA PRO A 19 64.35 25.78 -23.66
C PRO A 19 63.47 25.58 -22.38
N LEU A 20 64.12 25.26 -21.26
CA LEU A 20 63.65 25.19 -19.86
C LEU A 20 64.38 26.25 -19.01
N LEU A 21 63.93 26.50 -17.76
CA LEU A 21 64.81 26.59 -16.57
C LEU A 21 63.99 26.51 -15.26
N ALA A 22 64.63 26.32 -14.09
CA ALA A 22 64.05 25.67 -12.92
C ALA A 22 64.35 26.32 -11.54
N LEU A 23 63.66 25.80 -10.50
CA LEU A 23 63.87 25.94 -9.04
C LEU A 23 63.54 27.28 -8.33
N GLY A 24 62.91 27.16 -7.15
CA GLY A 24 62.82 28.22 -6.12
C GLY A 24 61.53 28.14 -5.29
N ALA A 25 61.62 27.86 -3.98
CA ALA A 25 60.48 27.76 -3.07
C ALA A 25 60.50 28.84 -1.98
N LEU A 26 59.32 29.33 -1.55
CA LEU A 26 59.04 29.81 -0.17
C LEU A 26 57.54 30.12 0.04
N LEU A 27 57.13 30.26 1.30
CA LEU A 27 55.75 30.15 1.78
C LEU A 27 54.93 31.47 1.81
N ALA A 28 53.60 31.26 1.93
CA ALA A 28 52.65 31.95 2.83
C ALA A 28 51.64 32.95 2.24
N SER A 29 50.39 32.80 2.72
CA SER A 29 49.24 33.71 2.61
C SER A 29 48.56 33.81 1.22
N SER A 30 47.24 33.87 1.09
CA SER A 30 46.16 34.00 2.10
C SER A 30 44.87 33.28 1.68
N LEU A 31 44.22 32.64 2.66
CA LEU A 31 42.93 31.98 2.53
C LEU A 31 41.80 32.99 2.84
N THR A 32 41.01 33.38 1.86
CA THR A 32 39.73 34.09 2.07
C THR A 32 38.69 33.61 1.06
N VAL A 33 38.16 32.40 1.27
CA VAL A 33 36.84 32.07 0.74
C VAL A 33 35.84 32.83 1.60
N ALA A 34 35.19 33.83 1.04
CA ALA A 34 34.08 34.48 1.71
C ALA A 34 32.92 33.48 1.78
N LEU A 35 32.64 32.97 2.99
CA LEU A 35 31.38 32.31 3.26
C LEU A 35 30.29 33.37 3.14
N ALA A 36 29.56 33.36 2.03
CA ALA A 36 28.24 33.96 2.01
C ALA A 36 27.39 33.21 3.06
N PRO A 37 26.69 33.90 3.98
CA PRO A 37 25.74 33.21 4.84
C PRO A 37 24.66 32.57 3.98
N ASP A 38 24.26 31.33 4.31
CA ASP A 38 23.14 30.67 3.64
C ASP A 38 21.92 31.58 3.64
N ALA A 39 21.31 31.75 2.46
CA ALA A 39 20.05 32.45 2.32
C ALA A 39 18.93 31.61 2.94
N ARG A 40 18.78 31.69 4.26
CA ARG A 40 17.64 31.11 4.97
C ARG A 40 16.36 31.74 4.44
N ALA A 41 15.47 30.91 3.90
CA ALA A 41 14.09 31.32 3.66
C ALA A 41 13.48 31.81 4.98
N ALA A 42 12.61 32.82 4.91
CA ALA A 42 11.93 33.32 6.10
C ALA A 42 11.02 32.22 6.69
N ASP A 43 11.07 32.05 8.01
CA ASP A 43 10.28 31.05 8.73
C ASP A 43 8.78 31.19 8.40
N THR A 44 8.14 30.10 7.98
CA THR A 44 6.72 30.10 7.59
C THR A 44 5.83 29.97 8.81
N LEU A 45 4.76 30.77 8.89
CA LEU A 45 3.73 30.63 9.92
C LEU A 45 2.86 29.40 9.64
N LEU A 46 2.82 28.45 10.57
CA LEU A 46 2.18 27.14 10.40
C LEU A 46 0.85 26.99 11.14
N SER A 47 0.65 27.73 12.24
CA SER A 47 -0.53 27.59 13.12
C SER A 47 -1.76 28.40 12.72
N GLN A 48 -1.62 29.43 11.88
CA GLN A 48 -2.74 30.34 11.60
C GLN A 48 -3.89 29.63 10.88
N GLY A 49 -5.12 29.81 11.38
CA GLY A 49 -6.34 29.19 10.88
C GLY A 49 -6.43 27.67 11.13
N ARG A 50 -5.50 27.07 11.87
CA ARG A 50 -5.48 25.62 12.13
C ARG A 50 -6.47 25.20 13.22
N PRO A 51 -6.91 23.93 13.24
CA PRO A 51 -7.68 23.39 14.36
C PRO A 51 -6.91 23.51 15.68
N ALA A 52 -7.55 24.10 16.69
CA ALA A 52 -7.00 24.26 18.03
C ALA A 52 -7.96 23.71 19.09
N THR A 53 -7.41 23.12 20.14
CA THR A 53 -8.15 22.63 21.31
C THR A 53 -7.45 23.05 22.60
N ALA A 54 -8.16 23.04 23.72
CA ALA A 54 -7.62 23.42 25.01
C ALA A 54 -8.16 22.51 26.13
N SER A 55 -7.47 22.51 27.27
CA SER A 55 -7.92 21.80 28.48
C SER A 55 -9.22 22.36 29.07
N SER A 56 -9.49 23.63 28.85
CA SER A 56 -10.74 24.32 29.22
C SER A 56 -10.88 25.65 28.48
N GLN A 57 -12.05 26.26 28.61
CA GLN A 57 -12.29 27.66 28.27
C GLN A 57 -13.14 28.34 29.38
N GLU A 58 -12.92 29.63 29.63
CA GLU A 58 -13.66 30.41 30.65
C GLU A 58 -15.12 30.65 30.25
N GLY A 59 -15.45 30.58 28.95
CA GLY A 59 -16.79 30.68 28.39
C GLY A 59 -16.78 30.63 26.87
N ASP A 60 -17.95 30.70 26.24
CA ASP A 60 -18.12 30.52 24.79
C ASP A 60 -17.35 31.53 23.92
N GLY A 61 -17.11 32.74 24.45
CA GLY A 61 -16.31 33.78 23.79
C GLY A 61 -14.79 33.60 23.89
N TYR A 62 -14.31 32.51 24.50
CA TYR A 62 -12.89 32.29 24.83
C TYR A 62 -12.36 30.94 24.32
N ALA A 63 -12.88 30.47 23.19
CA ALA A 63 -12.53 29.19 22.58
C ALA A 63 -11.05 29.12 22.12
N ALA A 64 -10.51 27.90 22.03
CA ALA A 64 -9.11 27.67 21.62
C ALA A 64 -8.75 28.24 20.23
N SER A 65 -9.72 28.27 19.31
CA SER A 65 -9.54 28.84 17.96
C SER A 65 -9.25 30.35 17.97
N ALA A 66 -9.67 31.07 19.01
CA ALA A 66 -9.48 32.50 19.17
C ALA A 66 -8.04 32.91 19.55
N ALA A 67 -7.11 31.96 19.55
CA ALA A 67 -5.67 32.20 19.74
C ALA A 67 -4.84 31.73 18.53
N VAL A 68 -5.48 31.46 17.39
CA VAL A 68 -4.83 31.07 16.12
C VAL A 68 -5.50 31.72 14.90
N ASP A 69 -6.32 32.75 15.10
CA ASP A 69 -7.11 33.39 14.04
C ASP A 69 -6.38 34.57 13.36
N GLY A 70 -5.35 35.13 13.99
CA GLY A 70 -4.56 36.26 13.50
C GLY A 70 -4.90 37.61 14.14
N ASP A 71 -5.85 37.69 15.07
CA ASP A 71 -6.18 38.93 15.78
C ASP A 71 -5.46 39.04 17.13
N LEU A 72 -4.27 39.65 17.08
CA LEU A 72 -3.37 39.83 18.21
C LEU A 72 -3.93 40.67 19.39
N THR A 73 -5.16 41.21 19.31
CA THR A 73 -5.71 42.13 20.33
C THR A 73 -7.24 42.10 20.53
N GLY A 74 -8.01 41.48 19.65
CA GLY A 74 -9.48 41.50 19.67
C GLY A 74 -10.12 40.21 20.19
N THR A 75 -9.57 39.05 19.85
CA THR A 75 -10.04 37.71 20.24
C THR A 75 -8.97 36.97 21.05
N ARG A 76 -9.38 36.15 22.04
CA ARG A 76 -8.44 35.43 22.90
C ARG A 76 -8.98 34.09 23.36
N TRP A 77 -8.11 33.09 23.46
CA TRP A 77 -8.38 31.94 24.32
C TRP A 77 -8.17 32.33 25.79
N ALA A 78 -9.01 31.83 26.69
CA ALA A 78 -8.86 32.00 28.14
C ALA A 78 -9.25 30.73 28.88
N SER A 79 -8.38 30.22 29.76
CA SER A 79 -8.60 28.98 30.51
C SER A 79 -9.43 29.18 31.79
N ALA A 80 -9.97 28.08 32.32
CA ALA A 80 -10.38 28.02 33.72
C ALA A 80 -9.24 28.40 34.68
N TRP A 81 -9.58 28.95 35.85
CA TRP A 81 -8.64 29.58 36.79
C TRP A 81 -7.90 28.58 37.69
N SER A 82 -7.19 27.65 37.07
CA SER A 82 -6.32 26.67 37.73
C SER A 82 -5.00 26.53 36.97
N ASP A 83 -3.97 26.01 37.63
CA ASP A 83 -2.71 25.69 36.96
C ASP A 83 -2.86 24.43 36.07
N THR A 84 -1.79 24.01 35.39
CA THR A 84 -1.75 22.86 34.46
C THR A 84 -2.71 22.91 33.26
N GLN A 85 -3.23 24.07 32.89
CA GLN A 85 -4.02 24.26 31.68
C GLN A 85 -3.14 24.30 30.42
N TRP A 86 -3.69 23.90 29.27
CA TRP A 86 -2.99 23.91 27.99
C TRP A 86 -3.87 24.38 26.83
N LEU A 87 -3.21 24.90 25.80
CA LEU A 87 -3.75 25.24 24.48
C LEU A 87 -2.87 24.55 23.43
N GLN A 88 -3.45 23.79 22.51
CA GLN A 88 -2.74 23.10 21.43
C GLN A 88 -3.30 23.45 20.05
N VAL A 89 -2.44 23.35 19.04
CA VAL A 89 -2.78 23.49 17.62
C VAL A 89 -2.33 22.24 16.85
N ASP A 90 -3.17 21.77 15.92
CA ASP A 90 -2.84 20.74 14.94
C ASP A 90 -2.36 21.39 13.64
N LEU A 91 -1.07 21.27 13.32
CA LEU A 91 -0.48 21.81 12.09
C LEU A 91 -0.90 21.02 10.82
N GLY A 92 -1.72 19.97 10.97
CA GLY A 92 -2.21 19.07 9.91
C GLY A 92 -1.18 18.03 9.47
N ARG A 93 0.11 18.34 9.55
CA ARG A 93 1.23 17.43 9.28
C ARG A 93 2.44 17.75 10.17
N ARG A 94 3.36 16.78 10.29
CA ARG A 94 4.64 17.01 10.98
C ARG A 94 5.45 18.09 10.27
N ALA A 95 5.90 19.09 11.03
CA ALA A 95 6.76 20.17 10.57
C ALA A 95 8.03 20.27 11.44
N ASP A 96 9.13 20.77 10.87
CA ASP A 96 10.29 21.20 11.66
C ASP A 96 10.00 22.59 12.21
N LEU A 97 10.13 22.76 13.53
CA LEU A 97 9.68 23.94 14.27
C LEU A 97 10.88 24.80 14.64
N SER A 98 10.89 26.04 14.15
CA SER A 98 11.98 27.00 14.39
C SER A 98 11.70 27.96 15.53
N ARG A 99 10.42 28.31 15.74
CA ARG A 99 10.03 29.43 16.62
C ARG A 99 8.55 29.34 17.03
N ALA A 100 8.24 29.82 18.23
CA ALA A 100 6.87 30.10 18.66
C ALA A 100 6.78 31.51 19.23
N VAL A 101 5.71 32.24 18.90
CA VAL A 101 5.41 33.55 19.47
C VAL A 101 4.09 33.46 20.22
N LEU A 102 4.10 33.86 21.48
CA LEU A 102 2.93 33.87 22.36
C LEU A 102 2.62 35.31 22.72
N THR A 103 1.44 35.80 22.32
CA THR A 103 0.96 37.13 22.69
C THR A 103 -0.07 36.99 23.80
N TRP A 104 0.36 37.25 25.04
CA TRP A 104 -0.44 37.11 26.25
C TRP A 104 -1.36 38.31 26.49
N GLU A 105 -2.47 38.05 27.18
CA GLU A 105 -3.23 39.08 27.91
C GLU A 105 -2.54 39.39 29.25
N ASN A 106 -3.07 40.32 30.06
CA ASN A 106 -2.62 40.53 31.44
C ASN A 106 -2.65 39.24 32.30
N ALA A 107 -3.53 38.29 31.98
CA ALA A 107 -3.58 36.95 32.56
C ALA A 107 -2.64 35.97 31.81
N TYR A 108 -1.38 35.86 32.25
CA TYR A 108 -0.33 35.12 31.54
C TYR A 108 0.26 33.94 32.34
N GLY A 109 0.95 33.04 31.62
CA GLY A 109 1.74 31.97 32.22
C GLY A 109 3.07 32.50 32.76
N LYS A 110 3.27 32.42 34.08
CA LYS A 110 4.55 32.77 34.71
C LYS A 110 5.58 31.66 34.49
N ASP A 111 5.15 30.41 34.68
CA ASP A 111 5.94 29.23 34.32
C ASP A 111 5.12 28.40 33.32
N TYR A 112 5.71 27.99 32.21
CA TYR A 112 5.06 27.21 31.17
C TYR A 112 6.08 26.46 30.28
N GLU A 113 5.57 25.53 29.46
CA GLU A 113 6.35 24.79 28.47
C GLU A 113 5.73 24.89 27.08
N ILE A 114 6.57 24.95 26.05
CA ILE A 114 6.16 24.66 24.67
C ILE A 114 6.55 23.22 24.38
N GLN A 115 5.55 22.41 24.04
CA GLN A 115 5.69 20.98 23.80
C GLN A 115 5.19 20.63 22.38
N ALA A 116 5.76 19.59 21.78
CA ALA A 116 5.34 19.08 20.49
C ALA A 116 5.07 17.57 20.53
N SER A 117 4.17 17.10 19.68
CA SER A 117 3.73 15.72 19.59
C SER A 117 3.49 15.32 18.13
N ASP A 118 3.65 14.04 17.79
CA ASP A 118 3.38 13.50 16.46
C ASP A 118 1.94 12.97 16.33
N ASP A 119 1.31 12.58 17.45
CA ASP A 119 0.02 11.87 17.54
C ASP A 119 -1.05 12.63 18.34
N GLY A 120 -0.65 13.61 19.16
CA GLY A 120 -1.51 14.41 20.04
C GLY A 120 -1.55 13.88 21.49
N THR A 121 -0.93 12.73 21.76
CA THR A 121 -0.93 12.04 23.05
C THR A 121 0.43 11.99 23.71
N ASP A 122 1.50 11.71 22.94
CA ASP A 122 2.87 11.65 23.45
C ASP A 122 3.59 12.98 23.22
N TRP A 123 3.89 13.69 24.32
CA TRP A 123 4.38 15.07 24.30
C TRP A 123 5.87 15.19 24.66
N ARG A 124 6.59 16.00 23.88
CA ARG A 124 8.02 16.29 24.03
C ARG A 124 8.22 17.77 24.30
N THR A 125 8.82 18.14 25.43
CA THR A 125 9.13 19.55 25.74
C THR A 125 10.25 20.08 24.85
N LEU A 126 9.94 21.12 24.07
CA LEU A 126 10.90 21.83 23.21
C LEU A 126 11.48 23.08 23.90
N LYS A 127 10.66 23.74 24.74
CA LYS A 127 11.06 24.93 25.49
C LYS A 127 10.41 24.92 26.87
N LYS A 128 11.13 25.38 27.88
CA LYS A 128 10.62 25.69 29.21
C LYS A 128 10.90 27.15 29.53
N VAL A 129 9.90 27.84 30.08
CA VAL A 129 9.96 29.23 30.52
C VAL A 129 9.54 29.28 31.99
N THR A 130 10.25 30.07 32.79
CA THR A 130 9.99 30.24 34.23
C THR A 130 10.22 31.68 34.64
N GLY A 131 9.34 32.23 35.46
CA GLY A 131 9.40 33.63 35.89
C GLY A 131 9.14 34.65 34.78
N GLY A 132 8.32 34.31 33.79
CA GLY A 132 7.89 35.22 32.73
C GLY A 132 7.15 36.46 33.28
N ASP A 133 7.11 37.52 32.47
CA ASP A 133 6.57 38.84 32.78
C ASP A 133 5.31 39.22 31.97
N GLY A 134 4.92 38.39 31.01
CA GLY A 134 3.74 38.56 30.15
C GLY A 134 4.06 39.32 28.85
N GLY A 135 3.04 39.90 28.22
CA GLY A 135 3.23 40.60 26.94
C GLY A 135 3.48 39.61 25.79
N THR A 136 4.52 39.82 24.98
CA THR A 136 4.84 38.95 23.84
C THR A 136 6.15 38.20 24.07
N ASP A 137 6.05 36.88 24.20
CA ASP A 137 7.20 35.98 24.22
C ASP A 137 7.56 35.55 22.79
N ASP A 138 8.83 35.70 22.40
CA ASP A 138 9.37 35.20 21.13
C ASP A 138 10.43 34.12 21.41
N LEU A 139 10.05 32.87 21.15
CA LEU A 139 10.77 31.68 21.61
C LEU A 139 11.35 30.91 20.43
N ALA A 140 12.67 30.97 20.26
CA ALA A 140 13.37 30.02 19.39
C ALA A 140 13.17 28.58 19.90
N LEU A 141 12.74 27.70 18.98
CA LEU A 141 12.50 26.27 19.17
C LEU A 141 13.52 25.44 18.40
N SER A 142 13.63 24.16 18.77
CA SER A 142 14.33 23.15 17.98
C SER A 142 13.63 21.81 18.21
N GLY A 143 13.16 21.19 17.13
CA GLY A 143 12.43 19.92 17.17
C GLY A 143 11.36 19.86 16.08
N SER A 144 10.57 18.79 16.08
CA SER A 144 9.45 18.62 15.14
C SER A 144 8.24 17.95 15.78
N GLY A 145 7.08 18.18 15.20
CA GLY A 145 5.80 17.60 15.60
C GLY A 145 4.69 18.00 14.63
N ARG A 146 3.56 17.28 14.70
CA ARG A 146 2.29 17.67 14.06
C ARG A 146 1.47 18.57 14.97
N TYR A 147 1.42 18.25 16.26
CA TYR A 147 0.73 19.03 17.27
C TYR A 147 1.75 19.82 18.09
N VAL A 148 1.40 21.05 18.43
CA VAL A 148 2.23 21.92 19.28
C VAL A 148 1.32 22.56 20.33
N ARG A 149 1.76 22.58 21.60
CA ARG A 149 0.98 23.15 22.70
C ARG A 149 1.79 24.03 23.63
N MET A 150 1.13 25.06 24.16
CA MET A 150 1.54 25.72 25.38
C MET A 150 0.93 24.94 26.56
N GLN A 151 1.77 24.47 27.47
CA GLN A 151 1.39 23.82 28.72
C GLN A 151 1.76 24.75 29.89
N GLY A 152 0.75 25.36 30.50
CA GLY A 152 0.92 26.19 31.69
C GLY A 152 1.34 25.35 32.89
N LEU A 153 2.26 25.86 33.71
CA LEU A 153 2.73 25.24 34.96
C LEU A 153 2.40 26.09 36.19
N ALA A 154 2.57 27.42 36.09
CA ALA A 154 2.13 28.37 37.11
C ALA A 154 1.63 29.67 36.48
N ARG A 155 0.49 30.18 36.96
CA ARG A 155 -0.10 31.46 36.51
C ARG A 155 0.56 32.66 37.19
N SER A 156 0.46 33.83 36.55
CA SER A 156 0.99 35.09 37.11
C SER A 156 0.14 35.68 38.24
N GLY A 157 -1.14 35.32 38.32
CA GLY A 157 -2.09 35.84 39.30
C GLY A 157 -3.31 34.92 39.50
N GLY A 158 -4.43 35.49 39.97
CA GLY A 158 -5.64 34.73 40.30
C GLY A 158 -6.46 34.22 39.10
N TYR A 159 -6.35 34.89 37.94
CA TYR A 159 -7.05 34.56 36.70
C TYR A 159 -6.43 33.34 35.98
N GLY A 160 -7.06 32.84 34.93
CA GLY A 160 -6.54 31.74 34.09
C GLY A 160 -5.31 32.11 33.26
N TYR A 161 -4.95 31.25 32.30
CA TYR A 161 -4.03 31.59 31.22
C TYR A 161 -4.84 32.20 30.07
N SER A 162 -4.33 33.25 29.43
CA SER A 162 -5.02 33.91 28.31
C SER A 162 -4.05 34.35 27.23
N LEU A 163 -4.30 33.91 26.00
CA LEU A 163 -3.51 34.23 24.82
C LEU A 163 -4.40 34.90 23.78
N TRP A 164 -3.97 36.08 23.32
CA TRP A 164 -4.50 36.68 22.09
C TRP A 164 -4.06 35.86 20.87
N GLU A 165 -2.81 35.36 20.86
CA GLU A 165 -2.30 34.59 19.73
C GLU A 165 -1.19 33.59 20.15
N PHE A 166 -1.19 32.43 19.51
CA PHE A 166 -0.16 31.39 19.58
C PHE A 166 0.35 31.03 18.17
N GLN A 167 1.40 31.73 17.75
CA GLN A 167 1.99 31.61 16.42
C GLN A 167 3.11 30.56 16.45
N VAL A 168 3.02 29.52 15.63
CA VAL A 168 4.05 28.49 15.50
C VAL A 168 4.67 28.60 14.11
N TYR A 169 5.98 28.75 14.06
CA TYR A 169 6.76 28.96 12.85
C TYR A 169 7.70 27.78 12.57
N GLY A 170 7.97 27.54 11.28
CA GLY A 170 8.88 26.48 10.86
C GLY A 170 8.88 26.25 9.35
N SER A 171 9.24 25.03 8.95
CA SER A 171 9.15 24.57 7.56
C SER A 171 8.19 23.38 7.42
N ALA A 172 7.33 23.48 6.42
CA ALA A 172 6.55 22.34 5.95
C ALA A 172 7.47 21.37 5.21
N GLY A 173 7.42 20.08 5.56
CA GLY A 173 8.41 19.11 5.10
C GLY A 173 9.67 19.15 5.97
N GLY A 174 9.49 18.94 7.28
CA GLY A 174 10.63 18.74 8.17
C GLY A 174 11.50 17.57 7.69
N THR A 175 12.81 17.66 7.91
CA THR A 175 13.75 16.57 7.63
C THR A 175 13.20 15.29 8.23
N VAL A 176 12.89 14.32 7.38
CA VAL A 176 12.26 13.09 7.87
C VAL A 176 13.25 12.45 8.82
N PRO A 177 12.89 12.23 10.11
CA PRO A 177 13.79 11.52 10.99
C PRO A 177 14.07 10.17 10.35
N PRO A 178 15.35 9.71 10.30
CA PRO A 178 15.61 8.35 9.89
C PRO A 178 14.74 7.40 10.72
N PRO A 179 14.31 6.25 10.17
CA PRO A 179 13.50 5.28 10.90
C PRO A 179 14.17 4.96 12.24
N ALA A 180 13.36 4.64 13.26
CA ALA A 180 13.89 4.42 14.60
C ALA A 180 15.01 3.36 14.55
N THR A 181 16.20 3.68 15.02
CA THR A 181 17.38 2.83 14.85
C THR A 181 17.70 2.03 16.11
N GLY A 182 18.27 0.85 15.91
CA GLY A 182 18.60 -0.11 16.97
C GLY A 182 17.77 -1.38 16.86
N ALA A 183 18.06 -2.36 17.71
CA ALA A 183 17.43 -3.67 17.66
C ALA A 183 15.90 -3.61 17.65
N VAL A 184 15.29 -4.41 16.78
CA VAL A 184 13.86 -4.68 16.71
C VAL A 184 13.57 -5.94 17.53
N LYS A 185 12.62 -5.88 18.47
CA LYS A 185 12.36 -6.98 19.39
C LYS A 185 10.88 -7.22 19.61
N VAL A 186 10.49 -8.48 19.62
CA VAL A 186 9.24 -8.93 20.21
C VAL A 186 9.48 -9.07 21.71
N GLU A 187 8.90 -8.17 22.50
CA GLU A 187 9.05 -8.16 23.96
C GLU A 187 7.72 -8.48 24.64
N GLY A 188 7.78 -8.99 25.87
CA GLY A 188 6.62 -9.19 26.73
C GLY A 188 6.30 -10.66 27.01
N THR A 189 5.06 -10.92 27.42
CA THR A 189 4.59 -12.27 27.76
C THR A 189 3.18 -12.51 27.20
N ARG A 190 2.61 -13.69 27.42
CA ARG A 190 1.37 -14.11 26.76
C ARG A 190 0.20 -13.17 27.05
N GLY A 191 -0.28 -12.49 26.01
CA GLY A 191 -1.37 -11.50 26.09
C GLY A 191 -0.91 -10.07 26.41
N ASP A 192 0.39 -9.85 26.57
CA ASP A 192 1.02 -8.55 26.83
C ASP A 192 2.36 -8.48 26.09
N TRP A 193 2.31 -8.68 24.76
CA TRP A 193 3.43 -8.50 23.86
C TRP A 193 3.41 -7.14 23.17
N ARG A 194 4.60 -6.65 22.82
CA ARG A 194 4.82 -5.49 21.96
C ARG A 194 5.98 -5.75 21.01
N LEU A 195 5.90 -5.19 19.82
CA LEU A 195 7.08 -4.98 18.99
C LEU A 195 7.77 -3.69 19.51
N THR A 196 9.09 -3.68 19.59
CA THR A 196 9.87 -2.47 19.83
C THR A 196 10.92 -2.28 18.74
N VAL A 197 11.26 -1.03 18.46
CA VAL A 197 12.35 -0.63 17.57
C VAL A 197 13.25 0.34 18.35
N GLY A 198 14.52 -0.02 18.54
CA GLY A 198 15.42 0.75 19.40
C GLY A 198 14.92 0.89 20.85
N GLY A 199 14.15 -0.10 21.34
CA GLY A 199 13.51 -0.09 22.65
C GLY A 199 12.26 0.79 22.79
N ARG A 200 11.77 1.41 21.71
CA ARG A 200 10.50 2.16 21.69
C ARG A 200 9.36 1.28 21.17
N PRO A 201 8.14 1.30 21.75
CA PRO A 201 6.99 0.59 21.21
C PRO A 201 6.75 0.93 19.74
N PHE A 202 6.41 -0.09 18.96
CA PHE A 202 6.13 0.01 17.53
C PHE A 202 4.89 -0.83 17.21
N THR A 203 4.01 -0.31 16.36
CA THR A 203 2.89 -1.06 15.78
C THR A 203 3.02 -0.97 14.28
N VAL A 204 2.96 -2.12 13.60
CA VAL A 204 3.08 -2.15 12.14
C VAL A 204 1.81 -1.56 11.52
N LYS A 205 1.93 -0.35 10.96
CA LYS A 205 0.95 0.31 10.11
C LYS A 205 1.49 0.22 8.69
N GLY A 206 1.35 -0.94 8.05
CA GLY A 206 2.06 -1.23 6.83
C GLY A 206 1.20 -1.43 5.60
N VAL A 207 1.85 -1.46 4.43
CA VAL A 207 1.25 -1.95 3.18
C VAL A 207 2.18 -2.94 2.50
N THR A 208 1.64 -3.89 1.74
CA THR A 208 2.48 -4.67 0.81
C THR A 208 2.86 -3.82 -0.39
N TRP A 209 4.06 -4.05 -0.92
CA TRP A 209 4.71 -3.21 -1.93
C TRP A 209 4.62 -3.82 -3.34
N GLY A 210 3.91 -3.15 -4.25
CA GLY A 210 3.72 -3.55 -5.65
C GLY A 210 4.68 -2.94 -6.68
N PRO A 211 5.03 -1.63 -6.60
CA PRO A 211 5.87 -0.99 -7.62
C PRO A 211 7.25 -1.63 -7.79
N PRO A 212 7.92 -1.44 -8.94
CA PRO A 212 9.31 -1.85 -9.09
C PRO A 212 10.21 -1.25 -8.00
N VAL A 213 11.10 -2.06 -7.44
CA VAL A 213 12.06 -1.65 -6.39
C VAL A 213 12.94 -0.46 -6.81
N ALA A 214 13.19 -0.30 -8.12
CA ALA A 214 13.93 0.84 -8.67
C ALA A 214 13.18 2.18 -8.49
N ASP A 215 11.85 2.15 -8.46
CA ASP A 215 10.99 3.34 -8.44
C ASP A 215 10.59 3.72 -6.99
N ALA A 216 11.15 3.04 -5.99
CA ALA A 216 10.80 3.22 -4.58
C ALA A 216 10.92 4.67 -4.08
N ALA A 217 11.89 5.42 -4.59
CA ALA A 217 12.08 6.83 -4.23
C ALA A 217 10.96 7.76 -4.74
N GLU A 218 10.22 7.36 -5.77
CA GLU A 218 9.07 8.09 -6.31
C GLU A 218 7.81 7.88 -5.46
N TYR A 219 7.52 6.63 -5.08
CA TYR A 219 6.24 6.26 -4.45
C TYR A 219 6.26 6.22 -2.91
N LEU A 220 7.40 5.97 -2.26
CA LEU A 220 7.44 5.94 -0.78
C LEU A 220 7.08 7.25 -0.06
N PRO A 221 7.26 8.46 -0.63
CA PRO A 221 6.69 9.69 -0.08
C PRO A 221 5.16 9.63 0.09
N ASP A 222 4.45 9.01 -0.85
CA ASP A 222 2.99 8.84 -0.80
C ASP A 222 2.57 7.74 0.19
N VAL A 223 3.32 6.65 0.29
CA VAL A 223 3.15 5.63 1.36
C VAL A 223 3.28 6.27 2.75
N ARG A 224 4.24 7.17 2.93
CA ARG A 224 4.41 7.95 4.16
C ARG A 224 3.27 8.95 4.38
N GLU A 225 2.76 9.60 3.34
CA GLU A 225 1.63 10.52 3.42
C GLU A 225 0.31 9.83 3.80
N MET A 226 0.11 8.60 3.32
CA MET A 226 -0.93 7.67 3.77
C MET A 226 -0.79 7.29 5.27
N GLY A 227 0.28 7.70 5.95
CA GLY A 227 0.50 7.42 7.37
C GLY A 227 1.00 6.00 7.67
N ALA A 228 1.35 5.23 6.64
CA ALA A 228 2.02 3.96 6.84
C ALA A 228 3.45 4.19 7.37
N ASN A 229 3.96 3.27 8.18
CA ASN A 229 5.31 3.29 8.74
C ASN A 229 6.18 2.12 8.24
N THR A 230 5.59 1.18 7.48
CA THR A 230 6.23 -0.07 7.06
C THR A 230 5.79 -0.45 5.66
N VAL A 231 6.68 -1.03 4.86
CA VAL A 231 6.32 -1.78 3.64
C VAL A 231 6.74 -3.24 3.75
N ARG A 232 6.04 -4.15 3.07
CA ARG A 232 6.41 -5.59 2.99
C ARG A 232 6.71 -6.01 1.57
N THR A 233 7.79 -6.76 1.39
CA THR A 233 8.14 -7.46 0.14
C THR A 233 8.04 -8.98 0.32
N TRP A 234 7.98 -9.71 -0.79
CA TRP A 234 8.06 -11.18 -0.81
C TRP A 234 9.48 -11.72 -1.09
N GLY A 235 10.41 -10.85 -1.48
CA GLY A 235 11.79 -11.20 -1.81
C GLY A 235 12.79 -10.12 -1.41
N THR A 236 14.03 -10.55 -1.19
CA THR A 236 15.17 -9.71 -0.83
C THR A 236 16.39 -10.16 -1.62
N ASP A 237 16.96 -9.25 -2.40
CA ASP A 237 18.17 -9.48 -3.19
C ASP A 237 19.01 -8.20 -3.32
N GLY A 238 19.98 -8.18 -4.24
CA GLY A 238 20.88 -7.04 -4.43
C GLY A 238 20.20 -5.75 -4.90
N SER A 239 18.99 -5.83 -5.48
CA SER A 239 18.18 -4.67 -5.85
C SER A 239 17.48 -4.04 -4.64
N SER A 240 17.16 -4.83 -3.61
CA SER A 240 16.42 -4.39 -2.42
C SER A 240 17.06 -3.22 -1.67
N LYS A 241 18.37 -2.98 -1.86
CA LYS A 241 19.05 -1.79 -1.33
C LYS A 241 18.35 -0.49 -1.77
N ALA A 242 17.83 -0.38 -2.98
CA ALA A 242 17.16 0.83 -3.46
C ALA A 242 15.87 1.13 -2.68
N LEU A 243 15.04 0.09 -2.45
CA LEU A 243 13.85 0.19 -1.60
C LEU A 243 14.22 0.52 -0.15
N LEU A 244 15.23 -0.16 0.40
CA LEU A 244 15.71 0.07 1.76
C LEU A 244 16.23 1.50 1.97
N ASP A 245 17.08 2.00 1.08
CA ASP A 245 17.61 3.37 1.11
C ASP A 245 16.47 4.41 1.04
N ALA A 246 15.51 4.22 0.13
CA ALA A 246 14.38 5.11 -0.04
C ALA A 246 13.40 5.05 1.16
N ALA A 247 13.16 3.86 1.74
CA ALA A 247 12.38 3.71 2.96
C ALA A 247 13.03 4.44 4.13
N ALA A 248 14.35 4.29 4.32
CA ALA A 248 15.08 5.02 5.35
C ALA A 248 15.01 6.54 5.16
N ALA A 249 15.06 7.03 3.92
CA ALA A 249 14.88 8.46 3.61
C ALA A 249 13.47 8.98 3.93
N GLN A 250 12.47 8.11 4.01
CA GLN A 250 11.08 8.43 4.38
C GLN A 250 10.73 8.05 5.83
N GLY A 251 11.69 7.62 6.65
CA GLY A 251 11.42 7.20 8.04
C GLY A 251 10.62 5.89 8.14
N LEU A 252 10.56 5.13 7.04
CA LEU A 252 9.81 3.88 6.90
C LEU A 252 10.71 2.68 7.17
N HIS A 253 10.09 1.59 7.62
CA HIS A 253 10.71 0.29 7.75
C HIS A 253 10.25 -0.69 6.65
N VAL A 254 10.94 -1.82 6.51
CA VAL A 254 10.72 -2.87 5.51
C VAL A 254 10.68 -4.24 6.21
N ILE A 255 9.59 -4.97 6.02
CA ILE A 255 9.51 -6.42 6.25
C ILE A 255 10.14 -7.09 5.02
N ASN A 256 11.36 -7.59 5.18
CA ASN A 256 12.15 -8.16 4.10
C ASN A 256 11.72 -9.62 3.88
N GLY A 257 11.08 -9.90 2.74
CA GLY A 257 10.66 -11.26 2.38
C GLY A 257 11.80 -12.13 1.86
N PHE A 258 11.72 -13.43 2.09
CA PHE A 258 12.54 -14.45 1.44
C PHE A 258 11.65 -15.48 0.77
N TRP A 259 11.73 -15.57 -0.56
CA TRP A 259 10.86 -16.45 -1.33
C TRP A 259 11.28 -17.91 -1.22
N LEU A 260 10.35 -18.76 -0.79
CA LEU A 260 10.43 -20.22 -0.89
C LEU A 260 9.32 -20.70 -1.83
N GLN A 261 9.58 -21.77 -2.58
CA GLN A 261 8.59 -22.24 -3.56
C GLN A 261 7.38 -22.85 -2.83
N PRO A 262 6.16 -22.33 -3.04
CA PRO A 262 5.04 -22.62 -2.15
C PRO A 262 4.23 -23.87 -2.53
N GLY A 263 4.62 -24.63 -3.56
CA GLY A 263 3.82 -25.74 -4.09
C GLY A 263 2.74 -25.31 -5.09
N GLY A 264 2.28 -24.05 -5.07
CA GLY A 264 1.42 -23.47 -6.10
C GLY A 264 0.36 -22.53 -5.56
N GLY A 265 -0.10 -21.62 -6.41
CA GLY A 265 -1.16 -20.65 -6.12
C GLY A 265 -1.28 -19.62 -7.26
N PRO A 266 -2.13 -18.60 -7.13
CA PRO A 266 -2.15 -17.47 -8.06
C PRO A 266 -0.75 -16.85 -8.17
N GLY A 267 -0.19 -16.83 -9.39
CA GLY A 267 1.12 -16.21 -9.66
C GLY A 267 2.37 -16.96 -9.17
N SER A 268 2.24 -18.14 -8.55
CA SER A 268 3.36 -18.89 -7.95
C SER A 268 3.27 -20.41 -8.17
N GLY A 269 4.42 -21.09 -8.20
CA GLY A 269 4.45 -22.53 -8.48
C GLY A 269 5.82 -23.19 -8.33
N GLY A 270 5.81 -24.50 -8.17
CA GLY A 270 7.00 -25.34 -8.03
C GLY A 270 6.84 -26.38 -6.92
N CYS A 271 6.93 -27.66 -7.28
CA CYS A 271 6.83 -28.78 -6.33
C CYS A 271 8.22 -29.15 -5.80
N VAL A 272 8.71 -28.36 -4.84
CA VAL A 272 9.92 -28.70 -4.06
C VAL A 272 9.59 -29.82 -3.09
N ASP A 273 10.42 -30.87 -3.10
CA ASP A 273 10.41 -31.95 -2.10
C ASP A 273 11.22 -31.49 -0.88
N TYR A 274 10.56 -30.90 0.12
CA TYR A 274 11.24 -30.44 1.33
C TYR A 274 11.75 -31.59 2.20
N VAL A 275 11.25 -32.81 1.99
CA VAL A 275 11.72 -34.03 2.68
C VAL A 275 13.11 -34.45 2.15
N THR A 276 13.34 -34.41 0.84
CA THR A 276 14.54 -35.02 0.21
C THR A 276 15.44 -34.05 -0.56
N ASP A 277 14.96 -32.90 -1.04
CA ASP A 277 15.77 -31.93 -1.79
C ASP A 277 16.63 -31.09 -0.86
N THR A 278 17.77 -31.65 -0.44
CA THR A 278 18.77 -30.93 0.35
C THR A 278 19.46 -29.83 -0.47
N ALA A 279 19.57 -29.99 -1.79
CA ALA A 279 20.29 -29.03 -2.64
C ALA A 279 19.53 -27.70 -2.74
N TYR A 280 18.20 -27.75 -2.88
CA TYR A 280 17.34 -26.57 -2.80
C TYR A 280 17.44 -25.88 -1.43
N LYS A 281 17.33 -26.65 -0.34
CA LYS A 281 17.39 -26.14 1.04
C LYS A 281 18.76 -25.50 1.35
N ASP A 282 19.86 -26.16 1.00
CA ASP A 282 21.22 -25.63 1.17
C ASP A 282 21.42 -24.34 0.37
N SER A 283 20.90 -24.27 -0.86
CA SER A 283 20.98 -23.08 -1.72
C SER A 283 20.19 -21.91 -1.13
N ALA A 284 18.94 -22.13 -0.71
CA ALA A 284 18.11 -21.11 -0.08
C ALA A 284 18.73 -20.61 1.24
N LEU A 285 19.22 -21.52 2.09
CA LEU A 285 19.87 -21.18 3.35
C LEU A 285 21.14 -20.32 3.14
N ALA A 286 21.94 -20.63 2.10
CA ALA A 286 23.12 -19.86 1.74
C ALA A 286 22.77 -18.48 1.15
N GLU A 287 21.72 -18.39 0.32
CA GLU A 287 21.26 -17.14 -0.27
C GLU A 287 20.65 -16.20 0.77
N PHE A 288 19.75 -16.69 1.62
CA PHE A 288 19.13 -15.87 2.66
C PHE A 288 20.19 -15.35 3.65
N ALA A 289 21.12 -16.22 4.08
CA ALA A 289 22.24 -15.83 4.93
C ALA A 289 23.09 -14.69 4.36
N ARG A 290 23.33 -14.68 3.03
CA ARG A 290 24.05 -13.60 2.35
C ARG A 290 23.33 -12.27 2.42
N TRP A 291 22.02 -12.26 2.18
CA TRP A 291 21.23 -11.02 2.16
C TRP A 291 20.91 -10.49 3.57
N VAL A 292 20.75 -11.37 4.55
CA VAL A 292 20.72 -10.98 5.97
C VAL A 292 22.04 -10.32 6.37
N ASP A 293 23.20 -10.92 6.06
CA ASP A 293 24.49 -10.30 6.41
C ASP A 293 24.69 -8.93 5.75
N ALA A 294 24.18 -8.75 4.52
CA ALA A 294 24.24 -7.50 3.78
C ALA A 294 23.33 -6.38 4.34
N TYR A 295 22.14 -6.70 4.85
CA TYR A 295 21.10 -5.70 5.18
C TYR A 295 20.65 -5.69 6.66
N LYS A 296 21.15 -6.56 7.53
CA LYS A 296 20.88 -6.55 8.98
C LYS A 296 21.17 -5.23 9.68
N SER A 297 22.18 -4.48 9.22
CA SER A 297 22.52 -3.17 9.80
C SER A 297 21.87 -1.99 9.05
N HIS A 298 20.96 -2.27 8.11
CA HIS A 298 20.27 -1.24 7.37
C HIS A 298 19.13 -0.64 8.23
N PRO A 299 19.06 0.69 8.43
CA PRO A 299 18.12 1.29 9.39
C PRO A 299 16.64 1.10 9.03
N ALA A 300 16.32 0.79 7.77
CA ALA A 300 14.96 0.44 7.34
C ALA A 300 14.60 -1.04 7.58
N THR A 301 15.51 -1.95 7.90
CA THR A 301 15.15 -3.36 8.17
C THR A 301 14.25 -3.43 9.41
N LEU A 302 13.12 -4.14 9.33
CA LEU A 302 12.23 -4.39 10.47
C LEU A 302 12.36 -5.82 11.01
N MET A 303 12.22 -6.78 10.11
CA MET A 303 12.16 -8.21 10.40
C MET A 303 12.29 -8.99 9.08
N TRP A 304 12.56 -10.28 9.22
CA TRP A 304 12.72 -11.23 8.12
C TRP A 304 11.48 -12.12 8.02
N ASN A 305 10.79 -12.11 6.87
CA ASN A 305 9.66 -13.01 6.61
C ASN A 305 10.07 -14.12 5.64
N VAL A 306 10.18 -15.35 6.12
CA VAL A 306 10.62 -16.52 5.34
C VAL A 306 9.41 -17.27 4.79
N GLY A 307 9.30 -17.36 3.47
CA GLY A 307 8.20 -18.04 2.79
C GLY A 307 6.87 -17.25 2.76
N ASN A 308 5.96 -17.77 1.95
CA ASN A 308 4.60 -17.24 1.76
C ASN A 308 3.67 -18.39 1.34
N GLU A 309 2.64 -18.69 2.12
CA GLU A 309 1.52 -19.60 1.76
C GLU A 309 1.92 -21.02 1.34
N SER A 310 3.05 -21.51 1.84
CA SER A 310 3.63 -22.78 1.39
C SER A 310 2.98 -24.00 2.06
N VAL A 311 2.53 -23.90 3.31
CA VAL A 311 1.81 -24.99 4.00
C VAL A 311 0.45 -25.24 3.35
N LEU A 312 -0.23 -24.18 2.90
CA LEU A 312 -1.38 -24.30 2.02
C LEU A 312 -0.97 -24.86 0.65
N GLY A 313 -0.10 -24.16 -0.07
CA GLY A 313 0.18 -24.41 -1.49
C GLY A 313 0.80 -25.78 -1.80
N LEU A 314 1.49 -26.42 -0.85
CA LEU A 314 2.01 -27.79 -0.98
C LEU A 314 0.92 -28.82 -1.34
N GLN A 315 -0.35 -28.55 -0.99
CA GLN A 315 -1.48 -29.45 -1.33
C GLN A 315 -1.79 -29.52 -2.84
N ASN A 316 -1.25 -28.58 -3.63
CA ASN A 316 -1.34 -28.61 -5.10
C ASN A 316 -0.37 -29.62 -5.72
N CYS A 317 0.68 -30.02 -4.98
CA CYS A 317 1.70 -30.98 -5.41
C CYS A 317 1.56 -32.35 -4.74
N TYR A 318 1.08 -32.38 -3.49
CA TYR A 318 1.12 -33.56 -2.62
C TYR A 318 -0.23 -33.81 -1.95
N SER A 319 -0.52 -35.07 -1.59
CA SER A 319 -1.75 -35.46 -0.89
C SER A 319 -1.50 -36.57 0.13
N GLY A 320 -2.46 -36.76 1.05
CA GLY A 320 -2.39 -37.77 2.11
C GLY A 320 -1.15 -37.65 3.00
N ASP A 321 -0.64 -38.79 3.47
CA ASP A 321 0.55 -38.86 4.33
C ASP A 321 1.79 -38.14 3.75
N ARG A 322 1.89 -38.05 2.41
CA ARG A 322 2.98 -37.32 1.76
C ARG A 322 2.85 -35.81 1.92
N LEU A 323 1.64 -35.25 1.80
CA LEU A 323 1.41 -33.82 2.07
C LEU A 323 1.79 -33.47 3.52
N GLU A 324 1.42 -34.32 4.46
CA GLU A 324 1.76 -34.12 5.86
C GLU A 324 3.27 -34.25 6.13
N ALA A 325 3.97 -35.18 5.47
CA ALA A 325 5.43 -35.23 5.52
C ALA A 325 6.08 -33.94 4.98
N GLU A 326 5.57 -33.39 3.86
CA GLU A 326 6.08 -32.17 3.24
C GLU A 326 5.82 -30.93 4.11
N ARG A 327 4.61 -30.77 4.66
CA ARG A 327 4.28 -29.67 5.60
C ARG A 327 5.18 -29.69 6.83
N ASN A 328 5.46 -30.88 7.37
CA ASN A 328 6.38 -31.03 8.49
C ASN A 328 7.83 -30.72 8.10
N ALA A 329 8.29 -31.17 6.93
CA ALA A 329 9.65 -30.89 6.44
C ALA A 329 9.88 -29.42 6.09
N TYR A 330 8.90 -28.77 5.45
CA TYR A 330 8.91 -27.33 5.17
C TYR A 330 9.00 -26.52 6.47
N THR A 331 8.10 -26.77 7.43
CA THR A 331 8.10 -26.01 8.69
C THR A 331 9.32 -26.30 9.58
N GLY A 332 9.91 -27.50 9.50
CA GLY A 332 11.22 -27.77 10.09
C GLY A 332 12.37 -27.03 9.38
N PHE A 333 12.31 -26.86 8.06
CA PHE A 333 13.28 -26.05 7.33
C PHE A 333 13.16 -24.54 7.63
N ILE A 334 11.95 -24.03 7.88
CA ILE A 334 11.74 -22.66 8.39
C ILE A 334 12.49 -22.43 9.71
N ASP A 335 12.53 -23.43 10.60
CA ASP A 335 13.29 -23.39 11.85
C ASP A 335 14.82 -23.34 11.64
N GLU A 336 15.32 -24.15 10.69
CA GLU A 336 16.73 -24.12 10.27
C GLU A 336 17.12 -22.75 9.70
N VAL A 337 16.25 -22.12 8.90
CA VAL A 337 16.44 -20.76 8.40
C VAL A 337 16.40 -19.75 9.55
N ALA A 338 15.42 -19.80 10.46
CA ALA A 338 15.33 -18.86 11.58
C ALA A 338 16.59 -18.85 12.45
N LYS A 339 17.06 -20.04 12.86
CA LYS A 339 18.34 -20.23 13.57
C LYS A 339 19.52 -19.65 12.81
N LYS A 340 19.55 -19.84 11.48
CA LYS A 340 20.61 -19.32 10.63
C LYS A 340 20.59 -17.79 10.57
N ILE A 341 19.41 -17.18 10.46
CA ILE A 341 19.24 -15.72 10.47
C ILE A 341 19.68 -15.15 11.82
N HIS A 342 19.17 -15.66 12.95
CA HIS A 342 19.59 -15.22 14.29
C HIS A 342 21.10 -15.34 14.56
N SER A 343 21.76 -16.35 13.97
CA SER A 343 23.23 -16.49 14.09
C SER A 343 24.04 -15.40 13.37
N ILE A 344 23.40 -14.63 12.48
CA ILE A 344 23.98 -13.56 11.66
C ILE A 344 23.48 -12.19 12.12
N ASP A 345 22.20 -12.12 12.51
CA ASP A 345 21.43 -10.94 12.87
C ASP A 345 20.57 -11.25 14.12
N PRO A 346 21.08 -10.99 15.33
CA PRO A 346 20.35 -11.14 16.58
C PRO A 346 19.46 -9.92 16.91
N ASP A 347 19.43 -8.92 16.04
CA ASP A 347 18.79 -7.61 16.27
C ASP A 347 17.47 -7.46 15.53
N HIS A 348 17.02 -8.44 14.73
CA HIS A 348 15.73 -8.41 14.01
C HIS A 348 14.93 -9.72 14.15
N PRO A 349 13.59 -9.65 14.33
CA PRO A 349 12.74 -10.84 14.40
C PRO A 349 12.70 -11.63 13.09
N VAL A 350 12.42 -12.93 13.20
CA VAL A 350 12.12 -13.83 12.09
C VAL A 350 10.68 -14.34 12.20
N THR A 351 9.95 -14.30 11.10
CA THR A 351 8.59 -14.85 10.97
C THR A 351 8.42 -15.64 9.67
N SER A 352 7.29 -16.32 9.52
CA SER A 352 6.92 -17.06 8.30
C SER A 352 5.42 -16.92 8.04
N THR A 353 5.08 -16.54 6.81
CA THR A 353 3.71 -16.21 6.38
C THR A 353 3.03 -17.43 5.77
N ASP A 354 1.79 -17.71 6.18
CA ASP A 354 0.90 -18.63 5.46
C ASP A 354 -0.53 -18.11 5.32
N ALA A 355 -1.34 -18.80 4.52
CA ALA A 355 -2.73 -18.43 4.27
C ALA A 355 -3.63 -18.94 5.40
N TRP A 356 -4.37 -18.02 6.00
CA TRP A 356 -5.13 -18.24 7.24
C TRP A 356 -4.24 -18.83 8.37
N THR A 357 -4.87 -19.34 9.42
CA THR A 357 -4.19 -19.79 10.65
C THR A 357 -3.76 -21.26 10.63
N GLY A 358 -4.07 -21.99 9.55
CA GLY A 358 -3.87 -23.45 9.45
C GLY A 358 -2.40 -23.92 9.53
N ALA A 359 -1.44 -23.03 9.27
CA ALA A 359 -0.01 -23.33 9.41
C ALA A 359 0.51 -23.23 10.85
N TRP A 360 -0.17 -22.50 11.73
CA TRP A 360 0.31 -22.23 13.09
C TRP A 360 0.53 -23.48 13.96
N PRO A 361 -0.29 -24.55 13.89
CA PRO A 361 0.00 -25.82 14.57
C PRO A 361 1.28 -26.52 14.09
N TYR A 362 1.71 -26.26 12.85
CA TYR A 362 2.99 -26.79 12.32
C TYR A 362 4.15 -25.91 12.80
N TYR A 363 4.02 -24.58 12.76
CA TYR A 363 5.04 -23.68 13.28
C TYR A 363 5.28 -23.84 14.78
N GLU A 364 4.23 -24.05 15.60
CA GLU A 364 4.40 -24.29 17.04
C GLU A 364 5.17 -25.58 17.35
N ARG A 365 4.95 -26.62 16.54
CA ARG A 365 5.58 -27.93 16.73
C ARG A 365 6.99 -28.01 16.14
N ASN A 366 7.20 -27.41 14.98
CA ASN A 366 8.38 -27.64 14.14
C ASN A 366 9.28 -26.40 14.01
N ALA A 367 8.79 -25.20 14.31
CA ALA A 367 9.52 -23.92 14.20
C ALA A 367 9.57 -23.12 15.52
N PRO A 368 10.11 -23.71 16.61
CA PRO A 368 10.26 -23.03 17.90
C PRO A 368 11.11 -21.76 17.83
N ASP A 369 12.01 -21.59 16.86
CA ASP A 369 12.89 -20.43 16.77
C ASP A 369 12.31 -19.24 15.94
N LEU A 370 11.05 -19.29 15.48
CA LEU A 370 10.35 -18.07 15.00
C LEU A 370 10.04 -17.11 16.17
N ASP A 371 10.20 -15.80 16.00
CA ASP A 371 9.89 -14.82 17.05
C ASP A 371 8.38 -14.52 17.17
N LEU A 372 7.67 -14.61 16.04
CA LEU A 372 6.23 -14.35 15.90
C LEU A 372 5.66 -15.15 14.72
N TYR A 373 4.35 -15.41 14.73
CA TYR A 373 3.67 -15.97 13.57
C TYR A 373 3.22 -14.86 12.60
N ALA A 374 3.14 -15.17 11.31
CA ALA A 374 2.52 -14.32 10.31
C ALA A 374 1.35 -15.04 9.63
N VAL A 375 0.42 -14.26 9.06
CA VAL A 375 -0.79 -14.76 8.42
C VAL A 375 -1.30 -13.81 7.34
N ASN A 376 -1.64 -14.36 6.19
CA ASN A 376 -2.45 -13.73 5.17
C ASN A 376 -3.92 -14.07 5.44
N ALA A 377 -4.77 -13.07 5.71
CA ALA A 377 -6.19 -13.26 5.95
C ALA A 377 -6.97 -12.03 5.47
N TYR A 378 -7.86 -12.24 4.50
CA TYR A 378 -8.61 -11.18 3.83
C TYR A 378 -9.98 -10.98 4.49
N SER A 379 -11.07 -11.51 3.94
CA SER A 379 -12.40 -11.41 4.57
C SER A 379 -12.43 -11.98 5.99
N GLY A 380 -11.65 -13.04 6.23
CA GLY A 380 -11.55 -13.77 7.50
C GLY A 380 -10.62 -13.15 8.57
N VAL A 381 -10.02 -11.98 8.37
CA VAL A 381 -9.02 -11.41 9.32
C VAL A 381 -9.51 -11.31 10.78
N CYS A 382 -10.80 -11.06 10.99
CA CYS A 382 -11.38 -10.95 12.33
C CYS A 382 -11.42 -12.30 13.08
N GLN A 383 -11.39 -13.43 12.36
CA GLN A 383 -11.35 -14.78 12.95
C GLN A 383 -9.97 -15.13 13.53
N VAL A 384 -8.88 -14.50 13.04
CA VAL A 384 -7.49 -14.77 13.46
C VAL A 384 -7.30 -14.63 14.97
N ARG A 385 -8.01 -13.69 15.63
CA ARG A 385 -8.01 -13.54 17.09
C ARG A 385 -8.58 -14.76 17.81
N GLN A 386 -9.69 -15.30 17.30
CA GLN A 386 -10.38 -16.44 17.90
C GLN A 386 -9.56 -17.71 17.70
N ASP A 387 -9.06 -17.93 16.48
CA ASP A 387 -8.13 -19.03 16.16
C ASP A 387 -6.87 -19.00 17.03
N TRP A 388 -6.31 -17.81 17.27
CA TRP A 388 -5.16 -17.65 18.17
C TRP A 388 -5.48 -18.10 19.61
N THR A 389 -6.68 -17.73 20.08
CA THR A 389 -7.16 -18.04 21.43
C THR A 389 -7.42 -19.53 21.59
N ASP A 390 -8.14 -20.14 20.64
CA ASP A 390 -8.55 -21.55 20.67
C ASP A 390 -7.39 -22.51 20.41
N GLY A 391 -6.48 -22.16 19.49
CA GLY A 391 -5.24 -22.92 19.27
C GLY A 391 -4.26 -22.82 20.43
N GLY A 392 -4.44 -21.84 21.32
CA GLY A 392 -3.73 -21.79 22.59
C GLY A 392 -2.26 -21.37 22.47
N TYR A 393 -1.89 -20.66 21.41
CA TYR A 393 -0.49 -20.40 21.03
C TYR A 393 0.33 -19.58 22.03
N SER A 394 1.64 -19.78 21.95
CA SER A 394 2.65 -19.18 22.85
C SER A 394 3.41 -17.98 22.27
N LYS A 395 3.07 -17.50 21.06
CA LYS A 395 3.72 -16.37 20.38
C LYS A 395 2.69 -15.34 19.90
N PRO A 396 3.05 -14.04 19.78
CA PRO A 396 2.22 -13.05 19.14
C PRO A 396 2.21 -13.25 17.61
N TYR A 397 1.39 -12.48 16.90
CA TYR A 397 1.35 -12.52 15.44
C TYR A 397 1.31 -11.14 14.77
N ILE A 398 1.60 -11.14 13.48
CA ILE A 398 1.43 -10.01 12.56
C ILE A 398 0.55 -10.48 11.38
N VAL A 399 -0.34 -9.61 10.88
CA VAL A 399 -1.13 -9.93 9.67
C VAL A 399 -0.41 -9.38 8.45
N THR A 400 0.16 -10.25 7.64
CA THR A 400 1.07 -9.88 6.55
C THR A 400 0.36 -9.51 5.24
N GLU A 401 -0.86 -9.98 5.04
CA GLU A 401 -1.76 -9.51 3.98
C GLU A 401 -3.20 -9.50 4.51
N THR A 402 -3.89 -8.36 4.38
CA THR A 402 -5.33 -8.25 4.70
C THR A 402 -5.96 -7.04 4.03
N GLY A 403 -7.29 -7.03 3.93
CA GLY A 403 -8.06 -6.00 3.23
C GLY A 403 -9.52 -6.43 3.01
N PRO A 404 -10.15 -6.01 1.90
CA PRO A 404 -11.45 -6.52 1.48
C PRO A 404 -11.40 -8.00 1.08
N ALA A 405 -12.56 -8.57 0.75
CA ALA A 405 -12.66 -9.96 0.31
C ALA A 405 -11.98 -10.17 -1.06
N GLY A 406 -11.32 -11.32 -1.24
CA GLY A 406 -10.72 -11.71 -2.53
C GLY A 406 -11.71 -12.31 -3.54
N GLU A 407 -11.25 -12.48 -4.79
CA GLU A 407 -12.03 -13.11 -5.88
C GLU A 407 -12.58 -14.50 -5.47
N TRP A 408 -11.81 -15.24 -4.68
CA TRP A 408 -12.18 -16.57 -4.16
C TRP A 408 -13.09 -16.55 -2.92
N GLU A 409 -13.40 -15.38 -2.38
CA GLU A 409 -14.23 -15.19 -1.17
C GLU A 409 -15.61 -14.57 -1.46
N VAL A 410 -15.90 -14.19 -2.71
CA VAL A 410 -17.16 -13.58 -3.13
C VAL A 410 -18.06 -14.55 -3.91
N PRO A 411 -19.39 -14.39 -3.88
CA PRO A 411 -20.29 -15.16 -4.74
C PRO A 411 -20.15 -14.74 -6.21
N ASP A 412 -20.60 -15.60 -7.14
CA ASP A 412 -20.76 -15.23 -8.55
C ASP A 412 -21.94 -14.27 -8.76
N ASP A 413 -21.77 -13.35 -9.73
CA ASP A 413 -22.81 -12.45 -10.20
C ASP A 413 -23.82 -13.15 -11.15
N ALA A 414 -24.82 -12.41 -11.64
CA ALA A 414 -25.88 -12.94 -12.50
C ALA A 414 -25.41 -13.57 -13.84
N ASN A 415 -24.14 -13.38 -14.23
CA ASN A 415 -23.51 -14.03 -15.37
C ASN A 415 -22.59 -15.20 -14.99
N GLY A 416 -22.47 -15.57 -13.71
CA GLY A 416 -21.67 -16.72 -13.27
C GLY A 416 -20.16 -16.44 -13.26
N VAL A 417 -19.78 -15.23 -12.83
CA VAL A 417 -18.39 -14.82 -12.59
C VAL A 417 -18.32 -14.02 -11.28
N PRO A 418 -17.20 -14.01 -10.52
CA PRO A 418 -17.09 -13.38 -9.21
C PRO A 418 -17.67 -11.95 -9.15
N ASP A 419 -18.57 -11.70 -8.20
CA ASP A 419 -19.19 -10.38 -7.98
C ASP A 419 -18.23 -9.48 -7.20
N GLU A 420 -17.49 -8.66 -7.94
CA GLU A 420 -16.46 -7.79 -7.39
C GLU A 420 -17.07 -6.70 -6.49
N PRO A 421 -16.63 -6.57 -5.22
CA PRO A 421 -17.19 -5.59 -4.30
C PRO A 421 -17.01 -4.16 -4.80
N THR A 422 -17.96 -3.29 -4.49
CA THR A 422 -17.90 -1.88 -4.92
C THR A 422 -16.69 -1.15 -4.35
N ASP A 423 -16.28 -0.03 -4.95
CA ASP A 423 -15.11 0.74 -4.45
C ASP A 423 -15.28 1.17 -2.98
N ALA A 424 -16.51 1.51 -2.60
CA ALA A 424 -16.89 1.83 -1.21
C ALA A 424 -16.85 0.59 -0.30
N GLN A 425 -17.33 -0.57 -0.74
CA GLN A 425 -17.25 -1.82 0.03
C GLN A 425 -15.79 -2.26 0.24
N LYS A 426 -14.92 -2.01 -0.74
CA LYS A 426 -13.48 -2.27 -0.62
C LYS A 426 -12.83 -1.37 0.42
N ALA A 427 -13.15 -0.07 0.40
CA ALA A 427 -12.70 0.91 1.40
C ALA A 427 -13.17 0.57 2.83
N ASP A 428 -14.43 0.16 2.99
CA ASP A 428 -14.95 -0.36 4.27
C ASP A 428 -14.22 -1.65 4.70
N GLY A 429 -13.85 -2.50 3.73
CA GLY A 429 -13.06 -3.72 3.95
C GLY A 429 -11.72 -3.46 4.63
N TYR A 430 -10.95 -2.47 4.15
CA TYR A 430 -9.68 -2.05 4.80
C TYR A 430 -9.91 -1.49 6.20
N THR A 431 -10.94 -0.67 6.39
CA THR A 431 -11.29 -0.09 7.70
C THR A 431 -11.62 -1.20 8.71
N ARG A 432 -12.45 -2.17 8.31
CA ARG A 432 -12.78 -3.36 9.11
C ARG A 432 -11.54 -4.19 9.43
N ALA A 433 -10.68 -4.43 8.44
CA ALA A 433 -9.48 -5.24 8.61
C ALA A 433 -8.54 -4.63 9.65
N TRP A 434 -8.28 -3.32 9.57
CA TRP A 434 -7.45 -2.62 10.55
C TRP A 434 -8.04 -2.68 11.96
N ASN A 435 -9.35 -2.43 12.12
CA ASN A 435 -10.02 -2.51 13.42
C ASN A 435 -9.85 -3.90 14.05
N CYS A 436 -10.11 -4.97 13.29
CA CYS A 436 -9.97 -6.35 13.76
C CYS A 436 -8.53 -6.72 14.17
N VAL A 437 -7.51 -6.10 13.56
CA VAL A 437 -6.11 -6.22 13.99
C VAL A 437 -5.87 -5.46 15.30
N THR A 438 -6.30 -4.20 15.39
CA THR A 438 -6.09 -3.35 16.57
C THR A 438 -6.89 -3.78 17.80
N ASP A 439 -7.98 -4.52 17.62
CA ASP A 439 -8.82 -5.06 18.69
C ASP A 439 -8.15 -6.20 19.47
N HIS A 440 -7.05 -6.78 18.98
CA HIS A 440 -6.28 -7.84 19.64
C HIS A 440 -4.97 -7.30 20.25
N GLN A 441 -5.10 -6.23 21.04
CA GLN A 441 -4.00 -5.60 21.76
C GLN A 441 -3.21 -6.61 22.61
N GLY A 442 -1.89 -6.43 22.68
CA GLY A 442 -0.99 -7.33 23.40
C GLY A 442 -0.72 -8.67 22.70
N VAL A 443 -1.26 -8.92 21.50
CA VAL A 443 -1.02 -10.15 20.72
C VAL A 443 -0.80 -9.87 19.23
N ALA A 444 -1.66 -9.05 18.61
CA ALA A 444 -1.46 -8.59 17.25
C ALA A 444 -0.50 -7.39 17.23
N LEU A 445 0.62 -7.51 16.51
CA LEU A 445 1.69 -6.50 16.45
C LEU A 445 1.49 -5.45 15.34
N GLY A 446 0.37 -5.55 14.61
CA GLY A 446 0.02 -4.71 13.48
C GLY A 446 -0.27 -5.53 12.22
N ALA A 447 -0.31 -4.86 11.07
CA ALA A 447 -0.59 -5.48 9.79
C ALA A 447 0.04 -4.75 8.60
N THR A 448 0.20 -5.46 7.49
CA THR A 448 0.42 -4.89 6.15
C THR A 448 -0.83 -5.09 5.29
N LEU A 449 -1.49 -3.98 4.94
CA LEU A 449 -2.69 -3.99 4.10
C LEU A 449 -2.33 -4.23 2.63
N PHE A 450 -3.13 -5.04 1.94
CA PHE A 450 -2.90 -5.46 0.56
C PHE A 450 -3.84 -4.69 -0.38
N HIS A 451 -3.40 -3.80 -1.29
CA HIS A 451 -2.04 -3.66 -1.82
C HIS A 451 -1.70 -2.22 -2.24
N TYR A 452 -0.52 -1.72 -1.87
CA TYR A 452 0.03 -0.52 -2.50
C TYR A 452 0.71 -0.95 -3.81
N GLY A 453 -0.10 -1.17 -4.85
CA GLY A 453 0.31 -1.48 -6.23
C GLY A 453 -0.27 -0.48 -7.23
N THR A 454 0.42 -0.33 -8.35
CA THR A 454 0.09 0.60 -9.45
C THR A 454 -0.47 -0.13 -10.68
N GLU A 455 -0.44 -1.45 -10.67
CA GLU A 455 -0.89 -2.33 -11.73
C GLU A 455 -2.41 -2.62 -11.68
N HIS A 456 -2.88 -3.38 -12.67
CA HIS A 456 -4.21 -3.98 -12.68
C HIS A 456 -4.12 -5.43 -12.20
N ASP A 457 -4.93 -5.80 -11.22
CA ASP A 457 -4.92 -7.10 -10.55
C ASP A 457 -6.22 -7.89 -10.84
N PHE A 458 -6.14 -9.22 -10.87
CA PHE A 458 -7.28 -10.12 -11.18
C PHE A 458 -8.01 -9.81 -12.51
N GLY A 459 -7.31 -9.17 -13.45
CA GLY A 459 -7.90 -8.71 -14.72
C GLY A 459 -8.74 -7.44 -14.60
N GLY A 460 -8.55 -6.68 -13.52
CA GLY A 460 -9.38 -5.57 -13.08
C GLY A 460 -8.64 -4.66 -12.12
N VAL A 461 -9.36 -4.18 -11.11
CA VAL A 461 -8.83 -3.30 -10.06
C VAL A 461 -9.41 -3.73 -8.72
N TRP A 462 -8.94 -4.88 -8.23
CA TRP A 462 -9.48 -5.50 -7.03
C TRP A 462 -8.94 -4.80 -5.78
N TYR A 463 -7.67 -5.03 -5.45
CA TYR A 463 -7.02 -4.58 -4.21
C TYR A 463 -6.17 -3.33 -4.33
N ASN A 464 -5.76 -2.96 -5.55
CA ASN A 464 -4.76 -1.90 -5.70
C ASN A 464 -5.26 -0.55 -5.18
N LEU A 465 -4.48 0.06 -4.29
CA LEU A 465 -4.79 1.35 -3.67
C LEU A 465 -4.50 2.55 -4.60
N VAL A 466 -3.51 2.40 -5.49
CA VAL A 466 -3.00 3.45 -6.41
C VAL A 466 -2.86 2.99 -7.88
N PRO A 467 -3.82 2.24 -8.46
CA PRO A 467 -3.75 1.75 -9.84
C PRO A 467 -3.60 2.91 -10.85
N ASP A 468 -2.79 2.72 -11.88
CA ASP A 468 -2.40 3.78 -12.85
C ASP A 468 -1.81 5.05 -12.18
N GLY A 469 -1.39 4.97 -10.91
CA GLY A 469 -0.94 6.10 -10.09
C GLY A 469 -2.08 6.93 -9.47
N LEU A 470 -3.32 6.46 -9.54
CA LEU A 470 -4.52 7.18 -9.09
C LEU A 470 -5.03 6.62 -7.76
N ARG A 471 -5.16 7.48 -6.74
CA ARG A 471 -5.62 7.08 -5.40
C ARG A 471 -7.11 6.74 -5.40
N ARG A 472 -7.49 5.57 -4.89
CA ARG A 472 -8.90 5.16 -4.76
C ARG A 472 -9.49 5.51 -3.39
N LEU A 473 -10.82 5.34 -3.22
CA LEU A 473 -11.46 5.45 -1.90
C LEU A 473 -10.78 4.55 -0.85
N SER A 474 -10.26 3.40 -1.29
CA SER A 474 -9.49 2.47 -0.45
C SER A 474 -8.19 3.08 0.09
N TYR A 475 -7.47 3.91 -0.67
CA TYR A 475 -6.28 4.64 -0.17
C TYR A 475 -6.65 5.54 1.01
N TYR A 476 -7.75 6.30 0.88
CA TYR A 476 -8.20 7.22 1.92
C TYR A 476 -8.77 6.50 3.16
N ALA A 477 -9.34 5.30 2.98
CA ALA A 477 -9.69 4.43 4.11
C ALA A 477 -8.44 3.98 4.90
N VAL A 478 -7.37 3.56 4.22
CA VAL A 478 -6.07 3.24 4.86
C VAL A 478 -5.47 4.47 5.53
N LYS A 479 -5.46 5.63 4.85
CA LYS A 479 -4.98 6.91 5.41
C LYS A 479 -5.71 7.24 6.70
N LYS A 480 -7.04 7.23 6.69
CA LYS A 480 -7.89 7.46 7.87
C LYS A 480 -7.61 6.46 8.99
N ALA A 481 -7.43 5.18 8.68
CA ALA A 481 -7.10 4.14 9.66
C ALA A 481 -5.75 4.38 10.36
N TYR A 482 -4.77 4.95 9.65
CA TYR A 482 -3.42 5.18 10.16
C TYR A 482 -3.18 6.55 10.79
N THR A 483 -3.78 7.61 10.25
CA THR A 483 -3.62 9.00 10.71
C THR A 483 -4.76 9.48 11.62
N GLY A 484 -5.86 8.74 11.67
CA GLY A 484 -7.12 9.10 12.32
C GLY A 484 -8.03 10.04 11.50
N SER A 485 -7.57 10.60 10.37
CA SER A 485 -8.32 11.62 9.63
C SER A 485 -7.84 11.81 8.19
N THR A 486 -8.78 12.11 7.29
CA THR A 486 -8.56 12.61 5.92
C THR A 486 -9.10 14.03 5.74
N ALA A 487 -9.23 14.79 6.84
CA ALA A 487 -9.78 16.14 6.80
C ALA A 487 -8.83 17.11 6.07
N GLY A 488 -9.31 17.69 4.97
CA GLY A 488 -8.51 18.55 4.09
C GLY A 488 -7.72 17.79 3.02
N ASP A 489 -7.94 16.48 2.89
CA ASP A 489 -7.61 15.74 1.67
C ASP A 489 -8.69 15.97 0.61
N ASP A 490 -8.26 15.92 -0.65
CA ASP A 490 -9.04 15.94 -1.88
C ASP A 490 -9.37 14.48 -2.24
N THR A 491 -10.65 14.10 -2.32
CA THR A 491 -11.08 12.70 -2.27
C THR A 491 -11.80 12.21 -3.52
N PRO A 492 -11.60 10.94 -3.95
CA PRO A 492 -12.02 10.48 -5.27
C PRO A 492 -13.53 10.53 -5.53
N PRO A 493 -13.94 10.69 -6.81
CA PRO A 493 -15.31 10.53 -7.24
C PRO A 493 -15.93 9.23 -6.75
N VAL A 494 -17.07 9.30 -6.07
CA VAL A 494 -17.77 8.12 -5.54
C VAL A 494 -18.78 7.61 -6.56
N ILE A 495 -18.59 6.36 -7.01
CA ILE A 495 -19.59 5.65 -7.82
C ILE A 495 -20.58 4.95 -6.87
N SER A 496 -21.73 5.60 -6.65
CA SER A 496 -22.75 5.13 -5.70
C SER A 496 -23.68 4.04 -6.26
N GLY A 497 -23.69 3.86 -7.58
CA GLY A 497 -24.46 2.86 -8.29
C GLY A 497 -23.90 2.63 -9.69
N MET A 498 -23.96 1.39 -10.18
CA MET A 498 -23.57 1.04 -11.55
C MET A 498 -24.44 -0.09 -12.07
N THR A 499 -24.95 0.06 -13.30
CA THR A 499 -25.79 -0.95 -13.98
C THR A 499 -25.41 -1.11 -15.45
N VAL A 500 -25.75 -2.27 -16.03
CA VAL A 500 -25.49 -2.62 -17.44
C VAL A 500 -26.79 -3.10 -18.08
N SER A 501 -27.06 -2.69 -19.32
CA SER A 501 -28.26 -3.08 -20.06
C SER A 501 -28.01 -3.23 -21.57
N PRO A 502 -28.30 -4.40 -22.18
CA PRO A 502 -28.67 -5.67 -21.55
C PRO A 502 -27.44 -6.35 -20.91
N ALA A 503 -27.53 -6.73 -19.64
CA ALA A 503 -26.41 -7.37 -18.92
C ALA A 503 -26.11 -8.82 -19.37
N SER A 504 -27.11 -9.55 -19.89
CA SER A 504 -27.01 -10.99 -20.19
C SER A 504 -27.01 -11.34 -21.69
N SER A 505 -27.11 -10.34 -22.57
CA SER A 505 -27.31 -10.57 -24.01
C SER A 505 -26.83 -9.40 -24.88
N ALA A 506 -25.66 -8.82 -24.58
CA ALA A 506 -25.08 -7.78 -25.42
C ALA A 506 -24.63 -8.38 -26.76
N PRO A 507 -25.12 -7.91 -27.92
CA PRO A 507 -24.75 -8.48 -29.21
C PRO A 507 -23.30 -8.11 -29.56
N ALA A 508 -22.48 -9.09 -29.95
CA ALA A 508 -21.07 -8.88 -30.29
C ALA A 508 -20.90 -7.80 -31.38
N GLY A 509 -20.02 -6.83 -31.15
CA GLY A 509 -19.83 -5.66 -32.00
C GLY A 509 -20.95 -4.61 -32.00
N GLY A 510 -22.07 -4.85 -31.32
CA GLY A 510 -23.14 -3.87 -31.07
C GLY A 510 -22.84 -2.97 -29.87
N GLU A 511 -23.80 -2.14 -29.46
CA GLU A 511 -23.70 -1.34 -28.23
C GLU A 511 -24.53 -1.95 -27.09
N PHE A 512 -24.01 -1.85 -25.86
CA PHE A 512 -24.76 -1.97 -24.62
C PHE A 512 -24.61 -0.69 -23.80
N THR A 513 -25.54 -0.42 -22.89
CA THR A 513 -25.54 0.76 -22.04
C THR A 513 -24.94 0.44 -20.68
N VAL A 514 -24.02 1.29 -20.21
CA VAL A 514 -23.60 1.40 -18.82
C VAL A 514 -24.21 2.66 -18.22
N HIS A 515 -24.73 2.60 -16.99
CA HIS A 515 -25.13 3.78 -16.21
C HIS A 515 -24.35 3.78 -14.91
N ALA A 516 -23.74 4.91 -14.54
CA ALA A 516 -22.99 5.08 -13.30
C ALA A 516 -23.43 6.36 -12.57
N ASP A 517 -23.82 6.21 -11.31
CA ASP A 517 -24.26 7.28 -10.42
C ASP A 517 -23.05 7.86 -9.66
N VAL A 518 -22.32 8.75 -10.34
CA VAL A 518 -21.05 9.29 -9.87
C VAL A 518 -21.21 10.67 -9.25
N ARG A 519 -20.62 10.87 -8.07
CA ARG A 519 -20.53 12.17 -7.41
C ARG A 519 -19.12 12.40 -6.88
N ASP A 520 -18.55 13.54 -7.23
CA ASP A 520 -17.36 14.06 -6.57
C ASP A 520 -17.70 14.65 -5.17
N PRO A 521 -16.97 14.30 -4.10
CA PRO A 521 -17.19 14.85 -2.75
C PRO A 521 -16.83 16.33 -2.63
N ASP A 522 -15.74 16.76 -3.27
CA ASP A 522 -15.09 18.06 -3.14
C ASP A 522 -15.59 19.08 -4.18
N GLY A 523 -16.16 18.57 -5.28
CA GLY A 523 -16.93 19.32 -6.28
C GLY A 523 -16.28 19.34 -7.67
N ASP A 524 -15.27 18.50 -7.90
CA ASP A 524 -14.37 18.63 -9.04
C ASP A 524 -14.92 18.04 -10.36
N PRO A 525 -14.41 18.50 -11.53
CA PRO A 525 -14.92 18.09 -12.84
C PRO A 525 -14.54 16.66 -13.22
N VAL A 526 -15.42 15.71 -12.96
CA VAL A 526 -15.20 14.28 -13.27
C VAL A 526 -15.03 14.02 -14.77
N THR A 527 -13.94 13.35 -15.13
CA THR A 527 -13.68 12.75 -16.43
C THR A 527 -13.78 11.22 -16.35
N TYR A 528 -14.02 10.55 -17.48
CA TYR A 528 -14.34 9.11 -17.50
C TYR A 528 -13.44 8.32 -18.44
N ARG A 529 -13.00 7.15 -17.98
CA ARG A 529 -12.49 6.06 -18.82
C ARG A 529 -13.39 4.84 -18.63
N ILE A 530 -13.51 4.05 -19.70
CA ILE A 530 -14.24 2.78 -19.68
C ILE A 530 -13.33 1.70 -20.23
N PHE A 531 -13.21 0.59 -19.50
CA PHE A 531 -12.39 -0.55 -19.87
C PHE A 531 -13.21 -1.82 -19.95
N LEU A 532 -12.70 -2.79 -20.70
CA LEU A 532 -13.24 -4.14 -20.83
C LEU A 532 -12.17 -5.15 -20.42
N SER A 533 -12.56 -6.14 -19.62
CA SER A 533 -11.72 -7.27 -19.22
C SER A 533 -12.18 -8.56 -19.90
N GLY A 534 -11.26 -9.25 -20.56
CA GLY A 534 -11.49 -10.54 -21.21
C GLY A 534 -11.34 -11.74 -20.29
N THR A 535 -10.95 -11.55 -19.02
CA THR A 535 -10.54 -12.59 -18.07
C THR A 535 -11.45 -13.83 -18.07
N TYR A 536 -12.77 -13.65 -18.01
CA TYR A 536 -13.75 -14.74 -17.97
C TYR A 536 -14.33 -15.14 -19.35
N ALA A 537 -13.97 -14.42 -20.42
CA ALA A 537 -14.40 -14.72 -21.79
C ALA A 537 -13.32 -15.46 -22.60
N ASN A 538 -12.05 -15.08 -22.41
CA ASN A 538 -10.91 -15.56 -23.21
C ASN A 538 -9.59 -15.67 -22.42
N GLY A 539 -9.57 -15.35 -21.12
CA GLY A 539 -8.37 -15.40 -20.28
C GLY A 539 -7.43 -14.20 -20.39
N ASP A 540 -7.75 -13.16 -21.17
CA ASP A 540 -6.94 -11.94 -21.24
C ASP A 540 -7.13 -11.09 -19.97
N LYS A 541 -6.14 -11.17 -19.07
CA LYS A 541 -6.10 -10.48 -17.77
C LYS A 541 -5.74 -8.99 -17.86
N ARG A 542 -5.89 -8.34 -19.02
CA ARG A 542 -5.62 -6.91 -19.19
C ARG A 542 -6.93 -6.13 -19.25
N LEU A 543 -6.95 -4.95 -18.64
CA LEU A 543 -7.95 -3.95 -18.95
C LEU A 543 -7.63 -3.30 -20.30
N VAL A 544 -8.58 -3.41 -21.23
CA VAL A 544 -8.47 -2.83 -22.57
C VAL A 544 -9.45 -1.67 -22.67
N ALA A 545 -8.97 -0.50 -23.10
CA ALA A 545 -9.81 0.68 -23.28
C ALA A 545 -10.98 0.37 -24.25
N ALA A 546 -12.20 0.58 -23.77
CA ALA A 546 -13.41 0.33 -24.54
C ALA A 546 -13.63 1.41 -25.59
N LYS A 547 -14.32 1.06 -26.69
CA LYS A 547 -14.93 2.07 -27.58
C LYS A 547 -16.28 2.45 -27.01
N TRP A 548 -16.46 3.71 -26.62
CA TRP A 548 -17.71 4.20 -26.02
C TRP A 548 -18.02 5.64 -26.41
N ARG A 549 -19.22 6.10 -26.06
CA ARG A 549 -19.68 7.50 -26.15
C ARG A 549 -20.64 7.81 -25.00
N SER A 550 -20.57 9.02 -24.44
CA SER A 550 -21.57 9.44 -23.46
C SER A 550 -22.94 9.63 -24.13
N THR A 551 -24.01 9.26 -23.42
CA THR A 551 -25.40 9.58 -23.77
C THR A 551 -26.03 10.60 -22.80
N GLY A 552 -25.21 11.22 -21.94
CA GLY A 552 -25.64 12.15 -20.89
C GLY A 552 -26.04 11.45 -19.58
N ASN A 553 -26.14 12.22 -18.49
CA ASN A 553 -26.62 11.78 -17.17
C ASN A 553 -25.99 10.47 -16.67
N GLY A 554 -24.65 10.37 -16.66
CA GLY A 554 -23.95 9.17 -16.18
C GLY A 554 -24.12 7.91 -17.07
N ALA A 555 -24.79 8.03 -18.22
CA ALA A 555 -24.98 6.93 -19.16
C ALA A 555 -23.96 6.94 -20.31
N PHE A 556 -23.51 5.75 -20.69
CA PHE A 556 -22.51 5.50 -21.71
C PHE A 556 -22.96 4.36 -22.62
N ALA A 557 -22.93 4.57 -23.93
CA ALA A 557 -23.07 3.49 -24.91
C ALA A 557 -21.67 2.92 -25.19
N VAL A 558 -21.48 1.63 -24.88
CA VAL A 558 -20.21 0.91 -24.95
C VAL A 558 -20.29 -0.16 -26.03
N THR A 559 -19.30 -0.23 -26.91
CA THR A 559 -19.24 -1.26 -27.97
C THR A 559 -18.83 -2.60 -27.37
N ALA A 560 -19.65 -3.63 -27.55
CA ALA A 560 -19.34 -5.00 -27.15
C ALA A 560 -18.15 -5.56 -27.95
N PRO A 561 -17.24 -6.32 -27.32
CA PRO A 561 -16.24 -7.13 -28.01
C PRO A 561 -16.82 -8.07 -29.07
N GLN A 562 -15.95 -8.58 -29.94
CA GLN A 562 -16.31 -9.64 -30.90
C GLN A 562 -16.24 -11.04 -30.28
N GLY A 563 -15.43 -11.23 -29.23
CA GLY A 563 -15.35 -12.49 -28.51
C GLY A 563 -16.61 -12.71 -27.66
N LEU A 564 -17.27 -13.86 -27.84
CA LEU A 564 -18.41 -14.25 -27.03
C LEU A 564 -17.97 -14.64 -25.61
N GLY A 565 -18.89 -14.63 -24.66
CA GLY A 565 -18.62 -15.00 -23.26
C GLY A 565 -18.92 -13.87 -22.27
N VAL A 566 -18.45 -14.01 -21.03
CA VAL A 566 -18.69 -13.03 -19.97
C VAL A 566 -17.48 -12.10 -19.85
N TRP A 567 -17.72 -10.81 -20.08
CA TRP A 567 -16.73 -9.75 -19.93
C TRP A 567 -17.08 -8.93 -18.68
N LYS A 568 -16.08 -8.32 -18.02
CA LYS A 568 -16.33 -7.23 -17.06
C LYS A 568 -16.14 -5.89 -17.77
N VAL A 569 -17.02 -4.93 -17.50
CA VAL A 569 -16.89 -3.53 -17.92
C VAL A 569 -16.62 -2.67 -16.69
N TYR A 570 -15.53 -1.90 -16.72
CA TYR A 570 -15.11 -1.01 -15.64
C TYR A 570 -15.37 0.43 -16.04
N VAL A 571 -15.89 1.22 -15.11
CA VAL A 571 -15.95 2.69 -15.20
C VAL A 571 -14.94 3.25 -14.20
N GLN A 572 -14.03 4.07 -14.71
CA GLN A 572 -13.06 4.83 -13.95
C GLN A 572 -13.40 6.31 -14.06
N ALA A 573 -13.69 6.93 -12.92
CA ALA A 573 -14.06 8.33 -12.78
C ALA A 573 -12.90 9.10 -12.13
N GLU A 574 -12.24 9.97 -12.89
CA GLU A 574 -11.05 10.75 -12.50
C GLU A 574 -11.44 12.21 -12.24
N ASP A 575 -11.00 12.78 -11.12
CA ASP A 575 -11.15 14.20 -10.75
C ASP A 575 -10.15 15.14 -11.46
N GLY A 576 -9.01 14.60 -11.90
CA GLY A 576 -7.88 15.37 -12.44
C GLY A 576 -6.87 15.84 -11.38
N HIS A 577 -7.11 15.52 -10.11
CA HIS A 577 -6.30 15.84 -8.93
C HIS A 577 -5.47 14.64 -8.43
N GLY A 578 -5.63 13.49 -9.10
CA GLY A 578 -4.83 12.28 -8.88
C GLY A 578 -5.58 11.20 -8.12
N ASN A 579 -6.91 11.31 -8.01
CA ASN A 579 -7.75 10.25 -7.46
C ASN A 579 -8.69 9.68 -8.54
N ALA A 580 -9.19 8.47 -8.29
CA ALA A 580 -10.22 7.87 -9.12
C ALA A 580 -11.17 6.95 -8.34
N GLY A 581 -12.46 7.04 -8.66
CA GLY A 581 -13.44 6.02 -8.30
C GLY A 581 -13.54 4.96 -9.39
N ILE A 582 -13.48 3.67 -9.03
CA ILE A 582 -13.45 2.57 -10.01
C ILE A 582 -14.46 1.49 -9.63
N GLU A 583 -15.44 1.25 -10.51
CA GLU A 583 -16.54 0.30 -10.30
C GLU A 583 -16.70 -0.60 -11.54
N THR A 584 -17.20 -1.82 -11.35
CA THR A 584 -17.30 -2.82 -12.43
C THR A 584 -18.59 -3.62 -12.41
N ARG A 585 -19.05 -4.08 -13.58
CA ARG A 585 -20.18 -5.02 -13.72
C ARG A 585 -19.89 -6.01 -14.84
N SER A 586 -20.49 -7.19 -14.80
CA SER A 586 -20.39 -8.14 -15.91
C SER A 586 -21.37 -7.83 -17.05
N VAL A 587 -20.98 -8.22 -18.25
CA VAL A 587 -21.80 -8.23 -19.45
C VAL A 587 -21.54 -9.53 -20.22
N ARG A 588 -22.60 -10.28 -20.52
CA ARG A 588 -22.50 -11.44 -21.42
C ARG A 588 -22.64 -10.99 -22.86
N VAL A 589 -21.57 -11.19 -23.62
CA VAL A 589 -21.52 -10.97 -25.06
C VAL A 589 -22.00 -12.23 -25.77
N VAL A 590 -23.03 -12.09 -26.60
CA VAL A 590 -23.68 -13.17 -27.36
C VAL A 590 -23.53 -12.94 -28.85
N ALA A 591 -23.77 -13.99 -29.65
CA ALA A 591 -23.78 -13.87 -31.10
C ALA A 591 -24.75 -12.75 -31.53
N PRO A 592 -24.37 -11.89 -32.50
CA PRO A 592 -25.22 -10.80 -32.91
C PRO A 592 -26.48 -11.35 -33.60
N PRO A 593 -27.66 -10.73 -33.42
CA PRO A 593 -28.88 -11.19 -34.06
C PRO A 593 -28.72 -11.14 -35.58
N VAL A 594 -28.78 -12.30 -36.22
CA VAL A 594 -28.73 -12.43 -37.69
C VAL A 594 -30.08 -12.00 -38.25
N SER A 595 -30.09 -11.04 -39.17
CA SER A 595 -31.31 -10.59 -39.84
C SER A 595 -31.64 -11.48 -41.03
N GLY A 596 -32.88 -11.98 -41.06
CA GLY A 596 -33.37 -12.86 -42.12
C GLY A 596 -34.23 -14.01 -41.57
N THR A 597 -34.63 -14.92 -42.43
CA THR A 597 -35.19 -16.21 -42.04
C THR A 597 -34.10 -17.25 -42.14
N ASP A 598 -33.81 -17.95 -41.04
CA ASP A 598 -32.99 -19.16 -41.12
C ASP A 598 -33.78 -20.24 -41.85
N LEU A 599 -33.31 -20.60 -43.06
CA LEU A 599 -33.91 -21.65 -43.89
C LEU A 599 -33.37 -23.04 -43.55
N ALA A 600 -32.23 -23.10 -42.85
CA ALA A 600 -31.54 -24.31 -42.40
C ALA A 600 -32.08 -24.83 -41.05
N LEU A 601 -32.69 -23.96 -40.24
CA LEU A 601 -33.34 -24.32 -38.97
C LEU A 601 -34.22 -25.58 -39.08
N ASP A 602 -33.96 -26.55 -38.21
CA ASP A 602 -34.61 -27.87 -38.11
C ASP A 602 -34.62 -28.70 -39.41
N ARG A 603 -33.69 -28.44 -40.35
CA ARG A 603 -33.57 -29.22 -41.59
C ARG A 603 -32.78 -30.52 -41.38
N PRO A 604 -33.04 -31.57 -42.20
CA PRO A 604 -32.20 -32.76 -42.21
C PRO A 604 -30.76 -32.40 -42.62
N VAL A 605 -29.77 -32.93 -41.90
CA VAL A 605 -28.36 -32.64 -42.14
C VAL A 605 -27.58 -33.92 -42.41
N THR A 606 -26.56 -33.85 -43.26
CA THR A 606 -25.53 -34.88 -43.40
C THR A 606 -24.14 -34.26 -43.27
N ALA A 607 -23.18 -35.02 -42.76
CA ALA A 607 -21.79 -34.60 -42.65
C ALA A 607 -20.85 -35.78 -42.93
N SER A 608 -19.58 -35.48 -43.24
CA SER A 608 -18.52 -36.49 -43.45
C SER A 608 -18.25 -37.33 -42.21
N SER A 609 -18.30 -36.71 -41.03
CA SER A 609 -18.07 -37.31 -39.72
C SER A 609 -18.70 -36.45 -38.63
N PHE A 610 -18.72 -36.96 -37.40
CA PHE A 610 -18.96 -36.16 -36.21
C PHE A 610 -18.33 -36.84 -34.99
N GLN A 611 -17.96 -36.08 -33.98
CA GLN A 611 -17.41 -36.61 -32.72
C GLN A 611 -18.56 -37.13 -31.82
N PRO A 612 -18.67 -38.45 -31.56
CA PRO A 612 -19.79 -39.02 -30.80
C PRO A 612 -19.65 -38.88 -29.28
N SER A 613 -18.45 -38.55 -28.79
CA SER A 613 -18.17 -38.31 -27.37
C SER A 613 -16.83 -37.57 -27.23
N TYR A 614 -16.86 -36.25 -27.10
CA TYR A 614 -15.67 -35.45 -26.81
C TYR A 614 -16.04 -34.22 -25.97
N GLY A 615 -15.50 -34.14 -24.75
CA GLY A 615 -15.79 -33.04 -23.83
C GLY A 615 -17.27 -32.96 -23.42
N ASP A 616 -17.95 -31.94 -23.91
CA ASP A 616 -19.31 -31.49 -23.56
C ASP A 616 -20.42 -32.10 -24.43
N CYS A 617 -20.09 -32.92 -25.43
CA CYS A 617 -21.05 -33.36 -26.46
C CYS A 617 -20.89 -34.82 -26.92
N PRO A 618 -21.97 -35.45 -27.40
CA PRO A 618 -22.06 -35.93 -28.78
C PRO A 618 -22.33 -34.73 -29.71
N CYS A 619 -21.39 -34.36 -30.56
CA CYS A 619 -21.47 -33.17 -31.42
C CYS A 619 -22.08 -33.51 -32.81
N THR A 620 -23.28 -34.06 -32.84
CA THR A 620 -23.95 -34.55 -34.06
C THR A 620 -24.31 -33.41 -35.04
N PRO A 621 -24.44 -33.67 -36.36
CA PRO A 621 -24.62 -32.60 -37.35
C PRO A 621 -25.98 -31.86 -37.26
N ASP A 622 -27.02 -32.48 -36.70
CA ASP A 622 -28.31 -31.83 -36.41
C ASP A 622 -28.18 -30.69 -35.38
N LEU A 623 -27.21 -30.76 -34.46
CA LEU A 623 -26.92 -29.73 -33.47
C LEU A 623 -26.30 -28.44 -34.04
N ALA A 624 -26.05 -28.37 -35.35
CA ALA A 624 -25.65 -27.13 -36.01
C ALA A 624 -26.81 -26.38 -36.66
N VAL A 625 -28.04 -26.93 -36.61
CA VAL A 625 -29.24 -26.33 -37.21
C VAL A 625 -30.46 -26.34 -36.28
N ASP A 626 -30.30 -26.64 -34.99
CA ASP A 626 -31.38 -26.66 -33.99
C ASP A 626 -31.74 -25.26 -33.44
N GLY A 627 -31.09 -24.21 -33.95
CA GLY A 627 -31.28 -22.81 -33.54
C GLY A 627 -30.74 -22.47 -32.15
N ARG A 628 -29.98 -23.38 -31.52
CA ARG A 628 -29.43 -23.17 -30.18
C ARG A 628 -27.97 -22.70 -30.25
N ALA A 629 -27.58 -21.89 -29.27
CA ALA A 629 -26.21 -21.36 -29.15
C ALA A 629 -25.33 -22.16 -28.18
N ASP A 630 -25.90 -23.16 -27.50
CA ASP A 630 -25.23 -24.06 -26.56
C ASP A 630 -24.96 -25.47 -27.14
N THR A 631 -25.20 -25.65 -28.43
CA THR A 631 -25.03 -26.89 -29.19
C THR A 631 -24.11 -26.65 -30.40
N ARG A 632 -23.51 -27.71 -30.96
CA ARG A 632 -22.63 -27.62 -32.15
C ARG A 632 -22.43 -28.97 -32.84
N TRP A 633 -22.12 -28.91 -34.13
CA TRP A 633 -21.41 -29.98 -34.85
C TRP A 633 -19.90 -29.86 -34.64
N ALA A 634 -19.20 -30.98 -34.56
CA ALA A 634 -17.73 -31.05 -34.59
C ALA A 634 -17.30 -32.30 -35.37
N SER A 635 -16.45 -32.11 -36.39
CA SER A 635 -15.93 -33.20 -37.21
C SER A 635 -14.78 -33.96 -36.55
N ASP A 636 -14.43 -35.12 -37.09
CA ASP A 636 -13.20 -35.82 -36.76
C ASP A 636 -11.94 -35.00 -37.11
N TRP A 637 -10.84 -35.31 -36.43
CA TRP A 637 -9.51 -34.69 -36.57
C TRP A 637 -8.78 -35.15 -37.85
N SER A 638 -9.39 -34.97 -39.02
CA SER A 638 -8.80 -35.31 -40.32
C SER A 638 -9.33 -34.37 -41.41
N ASP A 639 -8.52 -34.06 -42.42
CA ASP A 639 -8.94 -33.21 -43.55
C ASP A 639 -9.06 -34.03 -44.85
N PRO A 640 -10.05 -33.74 -45.73
CA PRO A 640 -11.09 -32.71 -45.61
C PRO A 640 -12.36 -33.20 -44.90
N GLN A 641 -13.12 -32.26 -44.32
CA GLN A 641 -14.45 -32.49 -43.75
C GLN A 641 -15.51 -31.67 -44.50
N TRP A 642 -16.76 -32.13 -44.47
CA TRP A 642 -17.90 -31.46 -45.09
C TRP A 642 -19.18 -31.63 -44.27
N PHE A 643 -20.11 -30.69 -44.48
CA PHE A 643 -21.40 -30.58 -43.84
C PHE A 643 -22.40 -30.07 -44.88
N GLN A 644 -23.62 -30.62 -44.90
CA GLN A 644 -24.65 -30.30 -45.88
C GLN A 644 -26.05 -30.32 -45.25
N VAL A 645 -26.81 -29.26 -45.54
CA VAL A 645 -28.25 -29.07 -45.27
C VAL A 645 -29.03 -29.19 -46.59
#